data_AF-A0A351C939-F1
#
_entry.id   AF-A0A351C939-F1
#
_cell.length_a   1.000
_cell.length_b   1.000
_cell.length_c   1.000
_cell.angle_alpha   90.00
_cell.angle_beta   90.00
_cell.angle_gamma   90.00
#
_symmetry.space_group_name_H-M   'P 1'
#
loop_
_entity.id
_entity.type
_entity.pdbx_description
1 polymer ?
#
loop_
_entity_poly.entity_id
_entity_poly.type
_entity_poly.pdbx_seq_one_letter_code
_entity_poly.pdbx_strand_id
1 'polypeptide(L)'
;MLGVSYARNFFDSDQRPLRKFLTSWEGPTLLIHGRQDELVPYAAAIEHRRIVPQSSLVTLENAGHGLPITHPDEVSKAILEWLQPVEANQSQTKRQANLGRLTQSRLPFDASSLPPVTGFSLVILMLLIAVATFASEDLASIGAGLMVARGTFGWDHALLAVFVGILAGDIALYVAGRILGRKVVTLPPFSWYVSAQKMDRGAAWFEREGAKVIIASRFIPGSRLPTYVAAGVLKAPFWKFLGFFMIATIFWTPFIVGISFLLGNQILSFWEIYESFAIWVLIGVILLIYALFHIGLPMATHKGRRKLLSRWKRISRWEFWPPFVFYPPVVAYVLFLAIKYRSLMIFTASNPGIPGGGFVGESKKDMLDLLPEAQGHVARFVVLNEDSDYERAVSEFMTSNELSFPIVLKPDVGDRGHGVLIADSLEQIATFMGERNPNDAPVLLQEFIPGEEFGVFYARRPSEERGSVISVTEKQLISVHGDGRHTLEELILDDERAVCMAPLFFKRHMAQLDTVIPAGEHFQLVHVGTHARGALFLDANHLITPELEAAFDTIAASSTGFYFGRFDIRTPSADTLKNGGSFHILELNGVTSEATHIYDPNTSLWTAYRTLFEQWDLAFAIGKENVARGSKVAGFLDAVRLIFRFKIQPDSKPDTAAPARA
;
A
#
# COMPACT_ATOMS: atom_id res chain seq x y z
N MET A 1 36.29 13.36 17.02
CA MET A 1 37.15 14.15 17.93
C MET A 1 36.24 14.83 18.94
N LEU A 2 36.56 14.71 20.24
CA LEU A 2 35.82 15.06 21.47
C LEU A 2 35.27 13.82 22.21
N GLY A 3 36.20 13.02 22.75
CA GLY A 3 35.93 12.00 23.75
C GLY A 3 35.60 12.66 25.09
N VAL A 4 34.39 12.45 25.57
CA VAL A 4 33.71 13.31 26.56
C VAL A 4 33.92 12.81 28.00
N SER A 5 35.15 12.83 28.49
CA SER A 5 35.38 12.96 29.95
C SER A 5 35.38 14.45 30.33
N TYR A 6 35.95 15.31 29.50
CA TYR A 6 35.96 16.77 29.71
C TYR A 6 34.57 17.41 29.54
N ALA A 7 33.84 17.04 28.47
CA ALA A 7 32.48 17.54 28.27
C ALA A 7 31.45 16.87 29.24
N ARG A 8 31.84 15.86 30.03
CA ARG A 8 30.99 15.27 31.07
C ARG A 8 30.65 16.31 32.14
N ASN A 9 31.60 17.18 32.46
CA ASN A 9 31.39 18.33 33.35
C ASN A 9 30.42 19.38 32.76
N PHE A 10 30.29 19.47 31.43
CA PHE A 10 29.29 20.33 30.77
C PHE A 10 27.90 19.69 30.75
N PHE A 11 27.82 18.35 30.67
CA PHE A 11 26.57 17.59 30.75
C PHE A 11 26.06 17.40 32.20
N ASP A 12 26.91 17.51 33.22
CA ASP A 12 26.56 17.44 34.65
C ASP A 12 25.96 18.76 35.21
N SER A 13 25.45 19.64 34.34
CA SER A 13 24.64 20.79 34.75
C SER A 13 23.27 20.38 35.31
N ASP A 14 22.79 19.16 35.01
CA ASP A 14 21.58 18.60 35.62
C ASP A 14 21.85 18.11 37.06
N GLN A 15 21.45 18.93 38.03
CA GLN A 15 21.64 18.66 39.45
C GLN A 15 20.56 17.72 40.04
N ARG A 16 19.54 17.29 39.27
CA ARG A 16 18.44 16.45 39.79
C ARG A 16 18.91 15.14 40.43
N PRO A 17 19.92 14.41 39.92
CA PRO A 17 20.43 13.20 40.58
C PRO A 17 20.97 13.45 42.00
N LEU A 18 21.42 14.68 42.30
CA LEU A 18 21.93 15.04 43.63
C LEU A 18 20.83 15.13 44.68
N ARG A 19 19.57 15.30 44.28
CA ARG A 19 18.44 15.53 45.18
C ARG A 19 18.33 14.46 46.27
N LYS A 20 18.51 13.18 45.92
CA LYS A 20 18.46 12.07 46.89
C LYS A 20 19.57 12.21 47.95
N PHE A 21 20.78 12.55 47.51
CA PHE A 21 21.92 12.73 48.42
C PHE A 21 21.74 13.96 49.31
N LEU A 22 21.41 15.11 48.71
CA LEU A 22 21.19 16.37 49.42
C LEU A 22 20.07 16.27 50.47
N THR A 23 18.94 15.65 50.11
CA THR A 23 17.82 15.45 51.06
C THR A 23 18.17 14.47 52.19
N SER A 24 19.05 13.49 51.95
CA SER A 24 19.49 12.54 52.96
C SER A 24 20.57 13.08 53.91
N TRP A 25 21.30 14.14 53.52
CA TRP A 25 22.41 14.67 54.30
C TRP A 25 21.94 15.34 55.60
N GLU A 26 22.52 14.93 56.74
CA GLU A 26 22.17 15.46 58.07
C GLU A 26 23.16 16.51 58.61
N GLY A 27 24.39 16.54 58.08
CA GLY A 27 25.46 17.41 58.57
C GLY A 27 25.33 18.87 58.12
N PRO A 28 26.20 19.76 58.61
CA PRO A 28 26.33 21.13 58.10
C PRO A 28 26.56 21.14 56.59
N THR A 29 26.10 22.18 55.90
CA THR A 29 26.29 22.33 54.44
C THR A 29 26.51 23.79 54.06
N LEU A 30 27.51 24.05 53.21
CA LEU A 30 27.71 25.33 52.55
C LEU A 30 27.37 25.19 51.06
N LEU A 31 26.59 26.12 50.55
CA LEU A 31 26.31 26.30 49.13
C LEU A 31 26.97 27.61 48.70
N ILE A 32 27.78 27.59 47.65
CA ILE A 32 28.38 28.79 47.05
C ILE A 32 27.95 28.81 45.58
N HIS A 33 27.29 29.88 45.14
CA HIS A 33 26.77 29.97 43.77
C HIS A 33 26.89 31.39 43.20
N GLY A 34 27.20 31.48 41.90
CA GLY A 34 27.27 32.73 41.17
C GLY A 34 25.90 33.17 40.69
N ARG A 35 25.53 34.44 40.87
CA ARG A 35 24.21 34.95 40.44
C ARG A 35 24.03 34.86 38.93
N GLN A 36 25.11 34.95 38.16
CA GLN A 36 25.14 35.02 36.70
C GLN A 36 25.61 33.70 36.07
N ASP A 37 25.50 32.57 36.78
CA ASP A 37 25.88 31.26 36.24
C ASP A 37 24.90 30.83 35.12
N GLU A 38 25.38 30.88 33.88
CA GLU A 38 24.63 30.52 32.68
C GLU A 38 24.56 29.00 32.44
N LEU A 39 25.42 28.20 33.10
CA LEU A 39 25.47 26.74 32.96
C LEU A 39 24.60 26.04 34.00
N VAL A 40 24.66 26.48 35.26
CA VAL A 40 23.80 25.99 36.35
C VAL A 40 23.01 27.18 36.89
N PRO A 41 21.71 27.31 36.53
CA PRO A 41 20.91 28.47 36.92
C PRO A 41 20.92 28.71 38.43
N TYR A 42 20.98 29.97 38.85
CA TYR A 42 20.94 30.34 40.27
C TYR A 42 19.72 29.77 41.03
N ALA A 43 18.61 29.52 40.33
CA ALA A 43 17.43 28.86 40.88
C ALA A 43 17.74 27.45 41.44
N ALA A 44 18.73 26.73 40.90
CA ALA A 44 19.18 25.45 41.44
C ALA A 44 19.78 25.61 42.85
N ALA A 45 20.54 26.68 43.11
CA ALA A 45 21.08 26.96 44.44
C ALA A 45 19.97 27.32 45.45
N ILE A 46 18.92 28.01 45.00
CA ILE A 46 17.72 28.27 45.82
C ILE A 46 16.99 26.97 46.15
N GLU A 47 16.80 26.07 45.18
CA GLU A 47 16.17 24.78 45.43
C GLU A 47 17.02 23.90 46.34
N HIS A 48 18.35 23.85 46.15
CA HIS A 48 19.28 23.16 47.04
C HIS A 48 19.20 23.71 48.47
N ARG A 49 19.14 25.04 48.62
CA ARG A 49 18.96 25.69 49.93
C ARG A 49 17.61 25.31 50.57
N ARG A 50 16.55 25.13 49.77
CA ARG A 50 15.23 24.71 50.27
C ARG A 50 15.23 23.26 50.74
N ILE A 51 15.79 22.34 49.95
CA ILE A 51 15.80 20.90 50.27
C ILE A 51 16.83 20.51 51.34
N VAL A 52 17.86 21.34 51.54
CA VAL A 52 18.87 21.21 52.62
C VAL A 52 18.63 22.30 53.68
N PRO A 53 17.72 22.10 54.65
CA PRO A 53 17.25 23.16 55.55
C PRO A 53 18.33 23.69 56.50
N GLN A 54 19.40 22.94 56.75
CA GLN A 54 20.56 23.35 57.55
C GLN A 54 21.66 24.05 56.73
N SER A 55 21.46 24.24 55.42
CA SER A 55 22.48 24.85 54.56
C SER A 55 22.62 26.36 54.76
N SER A 56 23.84 26.86 54.60
CA SER A 56 24.13 28.29 54.34
C SER A 56 24.35 28.49 52.84
N LEU A 57 23.91 29.63 52.30
CA LEU A 57 24.11 29.99 50.89
C LEU A 57 24.89 31.29 50.82
N VAL A 58 26.03 31.25 50.15
CA VAL A 58 26.82 32.42 49.77
C VAL A 58 26.58 32.67 48.29
N THR A 59 26.14 33.88 47.94
CA THR A 59 25.88 34.29 46.57
C THR A 59 26.91 35.32 46.14
N LEU A 60 27.59 35.07 45.02
CA LEU A 60 28.49 36.02 44.40
C LEU A 60 27.74 36.76 43.28
N GLU A 61 27.43 38.04 43.49
CA GLU A 61 26.49 38.81 42.65
C GLU A 61 26.99 39.05 41.21
N ASN A 62 28.31 39.12 41.00
CA ASN A 62 28.93 39.36 39.70
C ASN A 62 29.74 38.15 39.19
N ALA A 63 29.33 36.93 39.55
CA ALA A 63 30.04 35.71 39.20
C ALA A 63 29.18 34.75 38.37
N GLY A 64 29.81 34.17 37.33
CA GLY A 64 29.25 33.10 36.50
C GLY A 64 29.68 31.70 36.97
N HIS A 65 29.77 30.74 36.04
CA HIS A 65 30.21 29.38 36.34
C HIS A 65 31.71 29.31 36.71
N GLY A 66 32.14 28.21 37.36
CA GLY A 66 33.56 27.95 37.63
C GLY A 66 34.18 28.80 38.74
N LEU A 67 33.41 29.11 39.80
CA LEU A 67 33.78 30.00 40.91
C LEU A 67 35.18 29.76 41.52
N PRO A 68 35.64 28.50 41.75
CA PRO A 68 36.96 28.28 42.33
C PRO A 68 38.13 28.79 41.47
N ILE A 69 37.89 29.05 40.18
CA ILE A 69 38.89 29.57 39.24
C ILE A 69 38.72 31.08 39.05
N THR A 70 37.48 31.55 38.93
CA THR A 70 37.19 32.96 38.59
C THR A 70 37.17 33.89 39.81
N HIS A 71 36.77 33.36 40.98
CA HIS A 71 36.64 34.11 42.23
C HIS A 71 37.30 33.35 43.40
N PRO A 72 38.58 32.94 43.27
CA PRO A 72 39.24 32.03 44.21
C PRO A 72 39.31 32.59 45.63
N ASP A 73 39.56 33.88 45.79
CA ASP A 73 39.68 34.52 47.11
C ASP A 73 38.34 34.56 47.85
N GLU A 74 37.27 34.89 47.15
CA GLU A 74 35.91 34.97 47.71
C GLU A 74 35.37 33.59 48.08
N VAL A 75 35.64 32.59 47.22
CA VAL A 75 35.31 31.18 47.50
C VAL A 75 36.12 30.66 48.69
N SER A 76 37.43 30.92 48.72
CA SER A 76 38.30 30.48 49.82
C SER A 76 37.88 31.12 51.15
N LYS A 77 37.58 32.41 51.14
CA LYS A 77 37.05 33.12 52.31
C LYS A 77 35.74 32.50 52.79
N ALA A 78 34.78 32.28 51.91
CA ALA A 78 33.49 31.67 52.26
C ALA A 78 33.64 30.26 52.86
N ILE A 79 34.58 29.46 52.36
CA ILE A 79 34.89 28.13 52.89
C ILE A 79 35.52 28.23 54.28
N LEU A 80 36.56 29.05 54.45
CA LEU A 80 37.29 29.17 55.71
C LEU A 80 36.40 29.74 56.83
N GLU A 81 35.60 30.77 56.53
CA GLU A 81 34.64 31.34 57.49
C GLU A 81 33.57 30.33 57.90
N TRP A 82 33.13 29.47 56.98
CA TRP A 82 32.18 28.41 57.28
C TRP A 82 32.80 27.24 58.06
N LEU A 83 34.05 26.88 57.81
CA LEU A 83 34.73 25.77 58.48
C LEU A 83 34.97 26.03 59.97
N GLN A 84 35.31 27.26 60.37
CA GLN A 84 35.57 27.59 61.78
C GLN A 84 34.46 27.11 62.75
N PRO A 85 33.17 27.45 62.57
CA PRO A 85 32.10 26.96 63.43
C PRO A 85 31.81 25.47 63.22
N VAL A 86 32.12 24.88 62.05
CA VAL A 86 31.96 23.44 61.82
C VAL A 86 32.96 22.64 62.65
N GLU A 87 34.24 23.03 62.64
CA GLU A 87 35.32 22.39 63.40
C GLU A 87 35.12 22.55 64.91
N ALA A 88 34.54 23.67 65.34
CA ALA A 88 34.15 23.92 66.73
C ALA A 88 32.88 23.15 67.16
N ASN A 89 32.24 22.36 66.28
CA ASN A 89 30.94 21.70 66.49
C ASN A 89 29.79 22.67 66.85
N GLN A 90 29.86 23.90 66.35
CA GLN A 90 28.86 24.97 66.58
C GLN A 90 27.91 25.16 65.39
N SER A 91 28.19 24.55 64.24
CA SER A 91 27.36 24.64 63.04
C SER A 91 26.05 23.86 63.14
N GLN A 92 25.01 24.37 62.47
CA GLN A 92 23.69 23.75 62.45
C GLN A 92 23.71 22.41 61.70
N THR A 93 23.20 21.37 62.36
CA THR A 93 22.81 20.11 61.72
C THR A 93 21.34 20.15 61.31
N LYS A 94 20.90 19.19 60.49
CA LYS A 94 19.49 19.07 60.08
C LYS A 94 18.51 18.99 61.26
N ARG A 95 18.93 18.38 62.37
CA ARG A 95 18.13 18.29 63.61
C ARG A 95 17.94 19.64 64.30
N GLN A 96 18.86 20.57 64.08
CA GLN A 96 18.86 21.92 64.65
C GLN A 96 18.37 22.98 63.65
N ALA A 97 17.93 22.56 62.44
CA ALA A 97 17.48 23.47 61.41
C ALA A 97 16.16 24.18 61.81
N ASN A 98 15.98 25.39 61.32
CA ASN A 98 14.77 26.19 61.56
C ASN A 98 13.51 25.42 61.11
N LEU A 99 12.47 25.39 61.96
CA LEU A 99 11.22 24.65 61.71
C LEU A 99 10.51 25.08 60.41
N GLY A 100 10.57 26.37 60.05
CA GLY A 100 10.04 26.87 58.78
C GLY A 100 10.79 26.30 57.57
N ARG A 101 12.12 26.22 57.64
CA ARG A 101 12.94 25.61 56.57
C ARG A 101 12.70 24.10 56.46
N LEU A 102 12.55 23.40 57.59
CA LEU A 102 12.20 21.97 57.61
C LEU A 102 10.83 21.68 57.01
N THR A 103 9.87 22.58 57.21
CA THR A 103 8.52 22.47 56.63
C THR A 103 8.60 22.70 55.12
N GLN A 104 9.27 23.76 54.69
CA GLN A 104 9.47 24.06 53.28
C GLN A 104 10.23 22.96 52.52
N SER A 105 11.20 22.29 53.15
CA SER A 105 11.98 21.22 52.51
C SER A 105 11.15 19.97 52.18
N ARG A 106 10.00 19.79 52.83
CA ARG A 106 9.09 18.63 52.64
C ARG A 106 8.05 18.85 51.54
N LEU A 107 7.84 20.09 51.11
CA LEU A 107 6.91 20.39 50.02
C LEU A 107 7.46 19.88 48.69
N PRO A 108 6.60 19.36 47.79
CA PRO A 108 6.98 19.05 46.41
C PRO A 108 7.66 20.24 45.74
N PHE A 109 8.52 19.97 44.74
CA PHE A 109 9.08 21.05 43.94
C PHE A 109 7.96 21.76 43.17
N ASP A 110 7.90 23.07 43.30
CA ASP A 110 6.97 23.90 42.55
C ASP A 110 7.70 24.62 41.42
N ALA A 111 7.51 24.13 40.19
CA ALA A 111 8.13 24.70 39.00
C ALA A 111 7.67 26.15 38.72
N SER A 112 6.48 26.54 39.21
CA SER A 112 5.94 27.90 39.03
C SER A 112 6.68 28.95 39.86
N SER A 113 7.47 28.51 40.86
CA SER A 113 8.33 29.37 41.67
C SER A 113 9.67 29.72 40.98
N LEU A 114 9.95 29.11 39.82
CA LEU A 114 11.14 29.44 39.04
C LEU A 114 10.98 30.78 38.30
N PRO A 115 12.05 31.57 38.17
CA PRO A 115 12.01 32.73 37.29
C PRO A 115 11.80 32.28 35.83
N PRO A 116 11.03 33.05 35.03
CA PRO A 116 10.85 32.76 33.62
C PRO A 116 12.18 32.82 32.87
N VAL A 117 12.28 32.05 31.78
CA VAL A 117 13.46 32.05 30.90
C VAL A 117 13.65 33.46 30.29
N THR A 118 14.86 34.02 30.39
CA THR A 118 15.18 35.38 29.92
C THR A 118 16.50 35.42 29.13
N GLY A 119 16.77 36.53 28.47
CA GLY A 119 18.03 36.75 27.74
C GLY A 119 18.21 35.81 26.53
N PHE A 120 19.45 35.36 26.29
CA PHE A 120 19.79 34.54 25.12
C PHE A 120 19.07 33.17 25.09
N SER A 121 18.86 32.58 26.27
CA SER A 121 18.16 31.31 26.42
C SER A 121 16.70 31.37 25.94
N LEU A 122 16.04 32.51 26.11
CA LEU A 122 14.68 32.76 25.62
C LEU A 122 14.64 32.74 24.09
N VAL A 123 15.61 33.38 23.44
CA VAL A 123 15.71 33.43 21.97
C VAL A 123 15.94 32.05 21.38
N ILE A 124 16.84 31.26 21.97
CA ILE A 124 17.06 29.86 21.56
C ILE A 124 15.77 29.06 21.70
N LEU A 125 15.09 29.19 22.84
CA LEU A 125 13.84 28.45 23.08
C LEU A 125 12.75 28.84 22.08
N MET A 126 12.60 30.12 21.77
CA MET A 126 11.68 30.60 20.73
C MET A 126 12.03 30.01 19.36
N LEU A 127 13.31 29.98 18.99
CA LEU A 127 13.77 29.37 17.73
C LEU A 127 13.48 27.87 17.70
N LEU A 128 13.73 27.15 18.79
CA LEU A 128 13.48 25.72 18.90
C LEU A 128 11.98 25.41 18.76
N ILE A 129 11.11 26.19 19.40
CA ILE A 129 9.66 26.06 19.24
C ILE A 129 9.26 26.34 17.78
N ALA A 130 9.77 27.41 17.18
CA ALA A 130 9.50 27.74 15.78
C ALA A 130 9.93 26.61 14.84
N VAL A 131 11.12 26.02 15.02
CA VAL A 131 11.59 24.87 14.24
C VAL A 131 10.75 23.62 14.51
N ALA A 132 10.33 23.37 15.75
CA ALA A 132 9.49 22.23 16.09
C ALA A 132 8.14 22.24 15.35
N THR A 133 7.61 23.42 15.00
CA THR A 133 6.37 23.53 14.20
C THR A 133 6.50 22.89 12.80
N PHE A 134 7.71 22.77 12.25
CA PHE A 134 7.95 22.12 10.95
C PHE A 134 7.75 20.61 11.03
N ALA A 135 8.04 20.01 12.19
CA ALA A 135 7.78 18.61 12.45
C ALA A 135 6.31 18.38 12.82
N SER A 136 5.79 19.18 13.75
CA SER A 136 4.38 19.15 14.13
C SER A 136 3.97 20.47 14.79
N GLU A 137 3.24 21.28 14.04
CA GLU A 137 2.65 22.54 14.52
C GLU A 137 1.80 22.35 15.77
N ASP A 138 0.87 21.38 15.75
CA ASP A 138 -0.08 21.21 16.85
C ASP A 138 0.65 20.76 18.12
N LEU A 139 1.60 19.83 18.02
CA LEU A 139 2.40 19.40 19.17
C LEU A 139 3.32 20.51 19.69
N ALA A 140 3.91 21.31 18.79
CA ALA A 140 4.71 22.46 19.19
C ALA A 140 3.86 23.54 19.89
N SER A 141 2.64 23.78 19.40
CA SER A 141 1.67 24.71 20.00
C SER A 141 1.21 24.23 21.38
N ILE A 142 0.93 22.94 21.53
CA ILE A 142 0.59 22.32 22.82
C ILE A 142 1.77 22.43 23.78
N GLY A 143 2.97 22.07 23.32
CA GLY A 143 4.20 22.18 24.11
C GLY A 143 4.45 23.60 24.60
N ALA A 144 4.33 24.60 23.71
CA ALA A 144 4.46 26.01 24.07
C ALA A 144 3.41 26.42 25.13
N GLY A 145 2.14 26.04 24.97
CA GLY A 145 1.10 26.31 25.96
C GLY A 145 1.36 25.66 27.32
N LEU A 146 1.86 24.43 27.35
CA LEU A 146 2.26 23.74 28.58
C LEU A 146 3.45 24.43 29.28
N MET A 147 4.39 24.99 28.52
CA MET A 147 5.49 25.77 29.09
C MET A 147 5.00 27.09 29.70
N VAL A 148 4.00 27.74 29.08
CA VAL A 148 3.34 28.90 29.67
C VAL A 148 2.59 28.51 30.94
N ALA A 149 1.87 27.37 30.95
CA ALA A 149 1.14 26.89 32.12
C ALA A 149 2.06 26.65 33.33
N ARG A 150 3.28 26.17 33.08
CA ARG A 150 4.33 25.94 34.10
C ARG A 150 5.01 27.23 34.57
N GLY A 151 4.70 28.39 33.98
CA GLY A 151 5.36 29.66 34.30
C GLY A 151 6.79 29.80 33.76
N THR A 152 7.29 28.82 32.99
CA THR A 152 8.67 28.84 32.49
C THR A 152 8.84 29.69 31.23
N PHE A 153 7.74 29.99 30.53
CA PHE A 153 7.75 30.73 29.27
C PHE A 153 6.63 31.76 29.21
N GLY A 154 6.89 32.94 28.67
CA GLY A 154 5.90 34.01 28.58
C GLY A 154 4.87 33.74 27.47
N TRP A 155 3.60 34.08 27.73
CA TRP A 155 2.50 33.94 26.76
C TRP A 155 2.80 34.57 25.39
N ASP A 156 3.28 35.83 25.39
CA ASP A 156 3.55 36.56 24.15
C ASP A 156 4.69 35.92 23.34
N HIS A 157 5.74 35.44 24.03
CA HIS A 157 6.87 34.76 23.41
C HIS A 157 6.46 33.41 22.82
N ALA A 158 5.56 32.69 23.49
CA ALA A 158 4.98 31.44 23.02
C ALA A 158 4.17 31.62 21.75
N LEU A 159 3.24 32.58 21.74
CA LEU A 159 2.45 32.86 20.56
C LEU A 159 3.33 33.32 19.40
N LEU A 160 4.28 34.22 19.64
CA LEU A 160 5.15 34.72 18.59
C LEU A 160 6.02 33.62 17.98
N ALA A 161 6.66 32.78 18.81
CA ALA A 161 7.50 31.69 18.35
C ALA A 161 6.72 30.67 17.49
N VAL A 162 5.55 30.25 17.98
CA VAL A 162 4.69 29.30 17.28
C VAL A 162 4.17 29.92 15.98
N PHE A 163 3.69 31.16 16.02
CA PHE A 163 3.16 31.85 14.84
C PHE A 163 4.19 32.03 13.73
N VAL A 164 5.41 32.46 14.08
CA VAL A 164 6.51 32.62 13.12
C VAL A 164 6.91 31.29 12.50
N GLY A 165 7.02 30.22 13.29
CA GLY A 165 7.34 28.88 12.80
C GLY A 165 6.31 28.36 11.80
N ILE A 166 5.03 28.47 12.15
CA ILE A 166 3.89 28.08 11.31
C ILE A 166 3.90 28.85 9.99
N LEU A 167 4.04 30.17 10.07
CA LEU A 167 4.05 31.04 8.90
C LEU A 167 5.16 30.65 7.92
N ALA A 168 6.37 30.41 8.44
CA ALA A 168 7.50 29.98 7.64
C ALA A 168 7.27 28.60 7.01
N GLY A 169 6.76 27.62 7.77
CA GLY A 169 6.47 26.27 7.29
C GLY A 169 5.39 26.24 6.20
N ASP A 170 4.28 26.94 6.41
CA ASP A 170 3.15 26.99 5.47
C ASP A 170 3.52 27.68 4.15
N ILE A 171 4.31 28.77 4.23
CA ILE A 171 4.85 29.43 3.05
C ILE A 171 5.83 28.49 2.31
N ALA A 172 6.68 27.77 3.03
CA ALA A 172 7.62 26.83 2.42
C ALA A 172 6.91 25.71 1.64
N LEU A 173 5.80 25.17 2.16
CA LEU A 173 4.99 24.17 1.46
C LEU A 173 4.39 24.72 0.15
N TYR A 174 3.82 25.92 0.20
CA TYR A 174 3.27 26.58 -0.98
C TYR A 174 4.36 26.87 -2.03
N VAL A 175 5.50 27.40 -1.60
CA VAL A 175 6.64 27.71 -2.49
C VAL A 175 7.21 26.44 -3.11
N ALA A 176 7.34 25.35 -2.34
CA ALA A 176 7.75 24.05 -2.86
C ALA A 176 6.82 23.57 -3.98
N GLY A 177 5.49 23.65 -3.78
CA GLY A 177 4.51 23.35 -4.83
C GLY A 177 4.65 24.24 -6.07
N ARG A 178 4.90 25.54 -5.88
CA ARG A 178 5.00 26.52 -6.97
C ARG A 178 6.27 26.37 -7.80
N ILE A 179 7.41 26.03 -7.17
CA ILE A 179 8.71 25.88 -7.84
C ILE A 179 8.83 24.50 -8.49
N LEU A 180 8.52 23.44 -7.75
CA LEU A 180 8.71 22.05 -8.21
C LEU A 180 7.58 21.57 -9.12
N GLY A 181 6.42 22.25 -9.09
CA GLY A 181 5.26 21.93 -9.93
C GLY A 181 4.76 20.50 -9.71
N ARG A 182 4.25 19.86 -10.77
CA ARG A 182 3.67 18.50 -10.70
C ARG A 182 4.65 17.43 -10.18
N LYS A 183 5.97 17.66 -10.27
CA LYS A 183 6.99 16.71 -9.78
C LYS A 183 6.95 16.52 -8.26
N VAL A 184 6.53 17.54 -7.50
CA VAL A 184 6.48 17.42 -6.04
C VAL A 184 5.45 16.39 -5.58
N VAL A 185 4.34 16.27 -6.32
CA VAL A 185 3.23 15.35 -6.00
C VAL A 185 3.60 13.89 -6.24
N THR A 186 4.65 13.65 -7.03
CA THR A 186 5.20 12.29 -7.22
C THR A 186 6.19 11.87 -6.13
N LEU A 187 6.63 12.78 -5.26
CA LEU A 187 7.59 12.49 -4.18
C LEU A 187 6.87 12.13 -2.87
N PRO A 188 7.35 11.16 -2.08
CA PRO A 188 6.87 10.93 -0.72
C PRO A 188 7.21 12.12 0.21
N PRO A 189 6.34 12.49 1.18
CA PRO A 189 5.05 11.89 1.49
C PRO A 189 3.88 12.42 0.62
N PHE A 190 4.11 13.35 -0.30
CA PHE A 190 3.06 14.01 -1.09
C PHE A 190 2.27 13.04 -1.98
N SER A 191 2.97 12.06 -2.56
CA SER A 191 2.36 11.00 -3.39
C SER A 191 1.40 10.08 -2.63
N TRP A 192 1.44 10.08 -1.28
CA TRP A 192 0.51 9.32 -0.45
C TRP A 192 -0.87 9.97 -0.36
N TYR A 193 -0.95 11.29 -0.54
CA TYR A 193 -2.17 12.07 -0.32
C TYR A 193 -2.80 12.58 -1.62
N VAL A 194 -2.01 12.86 -2.67
CA VAL A 194 -2.48 13.45 -3.92
C VAL A 194 -1.97 12.62 -5.09
N SER A 195 -2.87 12.16 -5.97
CA SER A 195 -2.47 11.55 -7.24
C SER A 195 -2.47 12.60 -8.35
N ALA A 196 -1.43 12.59 -9.20
CA ALA A 196 -1.32 13.52 -10.32
C ALA A 196 -2.56 13.50 -11.24
N GLN A 197 -3.17 12.33 -11.42
CA GLN A 197 -4.36 12.12 -12.25
C GLN A 197 -5.64 12.80 -11.68
N LYS A 198 -5.76 12.93 -10.35
CA LYS A 198 -6.91 13.61 -9.71
C LYS A 198 -6.78 15.13 -9.73
N MET A 199 -5.57 15.67 -9.93
CA MET A 199 -5.33 17.11 -9.92
C MET A 199 -5.93 17.82 -11.13
N ASP A 200 -5.94 17.16 -12.30
CA ASP A 200 -6.52 17.74 -13.52
C ASP A 200 -8.03 17.97 -13.38
N ARG A 201 -8.74 17.10 -12.65
CA ARG A 201 -10.15 17.29 -12.28
C ARG A 201 -10.36 18.32 -11.14
N GLY A 202 -9.36 18.54 -10.29
CA GLY A 202 -9.47 19.37 -9.08
C GLY A 202 -9.13 20.86 -9.24
N ALA A 203 -8.46 21.23 -10.35
CA ALA A 203 -8.01 22.61 -10.57
C ALA A 203 -9.15 23.62 -10.65
N ALA A 204 -10.20 23.33 -11.44
CA ALA A 204 -11.36 24.21 -11.61
C ALA A 204 -12.21 24.36 -10.33
N TRP A 205 -12.23 23.32 -9.48
CA TRP A 205 -12.90 23.37 -8.19
C TRP A 205 -12.13 24.22 -7.17
N PHE A 206 -10.80 24.12 -7.17
CA PHE A 206 -9.94 24.94 -6.30
C PHE A 206 -10.01 26.44 -6.64
N GLU A 207 -10.19 26.80 -7.92
CA GLU A 207 -10.42 28.21 -8.30
C GLU A 207 -11.71 28.80 -7.71
N ARG A 208 -12.76 27.97 -7.55
CA ARG A 208 -14.06 28.40 -7.00
C ARG A 208 -14.11 28.37 -5.48
N GLU A 209 -13.57 27.30 -4.87
CA GLU A 209 -13.74 27.01 -3.44
C GLU A 209 -12.45 27.13 -2.62
N GLY A 210 -11.32 27.51 -3.25
CA GLY A 210 -9.98 27.45 -2.65
C GLY A 210 -9.84 28.17 -1.30
N ALA A 211 -10.55 29.28 -1.10
CA ALA A 211 -10.59 29.99 0.19
C ALA A 211 -11.15 29.12 1.32
N LYS A 212 -12.29 28.45 1.09
CA LYS A 212 -12.92 27.57 2.08
C LYS A 212 -12.06 26.35 2.35
N VAL A 213 -11.42 25.81 1.32
CA VAL A 213 -10.55 24.63 1.41
C VAL A 213 -9.29 24.94 2.23
N ILE A 214 -8.63 26.08 1.99
CA ILE A 214 -7.46 26.50 2.75
C ILE A 214 -7.80 26.64 4.23
N ILE A 215 -8.91 27.32 4.55
CA ILE A 215 -9.35 27.51 5.94
C ILE A 215 -9.74 26.16 6.57
N ALA A 216 -10.57 25.36 5.89
CA ALA A 216 -11.02 24.06 6.39
C ALA A 216 -9.86 23.08 6.61
N SER A 217 -8.81 23.15 5.79
CA SER A 217 -7.65 22.26 5.90
C SER A 217 -6.91 22.39 7.24
N ARG A 218 -7.08 23.52 7.93
CA ARG A 218 -6.48 23.77 9.24
C ARG A 218 -7.21 23.03 10.37
N PHE A 219 -8.48 22.71 10.18
CA PHE A 219 -9.30 21.97 11.14
C PHE A 219 -9.29 20.45 10.91
N ILE A 220 -8.72 20.00 9.78
CA ILE A 220 -8.68 18.59 9.39
C ILE A 220 -7.21 18.11 9.45
N PRO A 221 -6.86 17.26 10.44
CA PRO A 221 -5.51 16.74 10.58
C PRO A 221 -4.96 16.12 9.29
N GLY A 222 -3.72 16.46 8.93
CA GLY A 222 -3.02 15.93 7.75
C GLY A 222 -3.45 16.50 6.39
N SER A 223 -4.55 17.26 6.30
CA SER A 223 -5.05 17.79 5.02
C SER A 223 -4.34 19.06 4.54
N ARG A 224 -3.64 19.77 5.43
CA ARG A 224 -2.91 21.01 5.13
C ARG A 224 -1.76 20.82 4.16
N LEU A 225 -0.92 19.81 4.41
CA LEU A 225 0.25 19.49 3.58
C LEU A 225 -0.14 19.30 2.10
N PRO A 226 -1.11 18.44 1.76
CA PRO A 226 -1.54 18.31 0.37
C PRO A 226 -2.24 19.57 -0.17
N THR A 227 -3.02 20.28 0.66
CA THR A 227 -3.75 21.48 0.23
C THR A 227 -2.82 22.63 -0.16
N TYR A 228 -1.81 22.94 0.66
CA TYR A 228 -0.94 24.10 0.45
C TYR A 228 0.06 23.84 -0.69
N VAL A 229 0.53 22.61 -0.81
CA VAL A 229 1.33 22.18 -1.96
C VAL A 229 0.50 22.21 -3.23
N ALA A 230 -0.74 21.71 -3.22
CA ALA A 230 -1.64 21.80 -4.37
C ALA A 230 -1.91 23.25 -4.79
N ALA A 231 -2.13 24.15 -3.82
CA ALA A 231 -2.29 25.58 -4.08
C ALA A 231 -1.06 26.18 -4.80
N GLY A 232 0.15 25.75 -4.39
CA GLY A 232 1.41 26.10 -5.05
C GLY A 232 1.50 25.57 -6.49
N VAL A 233 1.22 24.28 -6.70
CA VAL A 233 1.27 23.63 -8.03
C VAL A 233 0.25 24.25 -8.99
N LEU A 234 -0.93 24.62 -8.48
CA LEU A 234 -1.99 25.31 -9.24
C LEU A 234 -1.70 26.81 -9.42
N LYS A 235 -0.55 27.31 -8.94
CA LYS A 235 -0.10 28.71 -9.07
C LYS A 235 -1.10 29.73 -8.52
N ALA A 236 -1.82 29.39 -7.46
CA ALA A 236 -2.74 30.32 -6.79
C ALA A 236 -2.05 31.67 -6.47
N PRO A 237 -2.76 32.81 -6.45
CA PRO A 237 -2.14 34.10 -6.13
C PRO A 237 -1.67 34.12 -4.67
N PHE A 238 -0.36 34.36 -4.47
CA PHE A 238 0.32 34.27 -3.17
C PHE A 238 -0.38 35.07 -2.07
N TRP A 239 -0.76 36.33 -2.34
CA TRP A 239 -1.38 37.19 -1.34
C TRP A 239 -2.78 36.73 -0.91
N LYS A 240 -3.54 36.08 -1.80
CA LYS A 240 -4.84 35.50 -1.42
C LYS A 240 -4.63 34.26 -0.55
N PHE A 241 -3.69 33.38 -0.94
CA PHE A 241 -3.29 32.23 -0.13
C PHE A 241 -2.86 32.68 1.28
N LEU A 242 -1.94 33.64 1.34
CA LEU A 242 -1.42 34.23 2.58
C LEU A 242 -2.54 34.78 3.46
N GLY A 243 -3.43 35.60 2.90
CA GLY A 243 -4.56 36.16 3.64
C GLY A 243 -5.46 35.10 4.26
N PHE A 244 -5.85 34.08 3.48
CA PHE A 244 -6.77 33.04 3.97
C PHE A 244 -6.16 32.16 5.06
N PHE A 245 -4.92 31.69 4.89
CA PHE A 245 -4.33 30.88 5.94
C PHE A 245 -3.96 31.71 7.17
N MET A 246 -3.54 32.98 7.02
CA MET A 246 -3.24 33.87 8.15
C MET A 246 -4.46 34.10 9.05
N ILE A 247 -5.64 34.31 8.44
CA ILE A 247 -6.90 34.39 9.19
C ILE A 247 -7.09 33.12 10.01
N ALA A 248 -6.95 31.95 9.39
CA ALA A 248 -7.09 30.68 10.08
C ALA A 248 -6.05 30.49 11.20
N THR A 249 -4.79 30.87 10.98
CA THR A 249 -3.70 30.77 11.98
C THR A 249 -3.93 31.70 13.17
N ILE A 250 -4.36 32.95 12.94
CA ILE A 250 -4.63 33.93 14.01
C ILE A 250 -5.69 33.43 14.98
N PHE A 251 -6.67 32.65 14.52
CA PHE A 251 -7.66 32.05 15.41
C PHE A 251 -7.19 30.72 16.01
N TRP A 252 -6.59 29.85 15.19
CA TRP A 252 -6.25 28.49 15.60
C TRP A 252 -5.08 28.43 16.59
N THR A 253 -4.02 29.20 16.33
CA THR A 253 -2.80 29.13 17.13
C THR A 253 -3.04 29.60 18.57
N PRO A 254 -3.65 30.78 18.83
CA PRO A 254 -3.98 31.18 20.20
C PRO A 254 -5.00 30.26 20.86
N PHE A 255 -5.89 29.63 20.09
CA PHE A 255 -6.83 28.64 20.61
C PHE A 255 -6.11 27.40 21.17
N ILE A 256 -5.19 26.78 20.41
CA ILE A 256 -4.43 25.61 20.91
C ILE A 256 -3.51 25.99 22.07
N VAL A 257 -2.74 27.07 21.92
CA VAL A 257 -1.81 27.53 22.97
C VAL A 257 -2.59 27.90 24.23
N GLY A 258 -3.74 28.57 24.07
CA GLY A 258 -4.65 28.96 25.15
C GLY A 258 -5.29 27.79 25.87
N ILE A 259 -5.84 26.81 25.15
CA ILE A 259 -6.40 25.60 25.76
C ILE A 259 -5.31 24.80 26.49
N SER A 260 -4.14 24.65 25.87
CA SER A 260 -3.00 23.96 26.49
C SER A 260 -2.48 24.70 27.72
N PHE A 261 -2.56 26.03 27.74
CA PHE A 261 -2.27 26.84 28.92
C PHE A 261 -3.31 26.61 30.03
N LEU A 262 -4.60 26.73 29.71
CA LEU A 262 -5.70 26.64 30.67
C LEU A 262 -5.85 25.24 31.28
N LEU A 263 -5.70 24.20 30.45
CA LEU A 263 -5.81 22.80 30.84
C LEU A 263 -4.46 22.18 31.21
N GLY A 264 -3.38 22.95 31.12
CA GLY A 264 -2.02 22.41 31.22
C GLY A 264 -1.76 21.73 32.55
N ASN A 265 -2.21 22.34 33.67
CA ASN A 265 -2.05 21.75 34.99
C ASN A 265 -2.84 20.44 35.15
N GLN A 266 -4.04 20.35 34.57
CA GLN A 266 -4.85 19.14 34.56
C GLN A 266 -4.21 18.06 33.69
N ILE A 267 -3.75 18.41 32.49
CA ILE A 267 -3.05 17.49 31.57
C ILE A 267 -1.79 16.92 32.24
N LEU A 268 -0.99 17.78 32.89
CA LEU A 268 0.22 17.38 33.58
C LEU A 268 -0.07 16.45 34.77
N SER A 269 -1.10 16.75 35.57
CA SER A 269 -1.52 15.88 36.67
C SER A 269 -2.04 14.53 36.19
N PHE A 270 -2.76 14.50 35.07
CA PHE A 270 -3.24 13.26 34.44
C PHE A 270 -2.07 12.43 33.91
N TRP A 271 -1.05 13.08 33.35
CA TRP A 271 0.15 12.43 32.83
C TRP A 271 0.95 11.73 33.94
N GLU A 272 1.07 12.35 35.11
CA GLU A 272 1.74 11.75 36.27
C GLU A 272 0.99 10.53 36.83
N ILE A 273 -0.34 10.50 36.74
CA ILE A 273 -1.16 9.40 37.27
C ILE A 273 -1.24 8.22 36.28
N TYR A 274 -1.26 8.50 34.98
CA TYR A 274 -1.56 7.50 33.94
C TYR A 274 -0.41 7.24 32.96
N GLU A 275 0.83 7.59 33.31
CA GLU A 275 2.02 7.34 32.47
C GLU A 275 2.07 5.88 31.97
N SER A 276 1.71 4.92 32.83
CA SER A 276 1.67 3.49 32.49
C SER A 276 0.60 3.10 31.46
N PHE A 277 -0.47 3.90 31.30
CA PHE A 277 -1.57 3.66 30.35
C PHE A 277 -1.49 4.53 29.10
N ALA A 278 -0.61 5.54 29.07
CA ALA A 278 -0.51 6.51 27.98
C ALA A 278 -0.31 5.82 26.62
N ILE A 279 0.49 4.74 26.56
CA ILE A 279 0.70 4.00 25.31
C ILE A 279 -0.55 3.26 24.83
N TRP A 280 -1.37 2.72 25.74
CA TRP A 280 -2.61 2.03 25.39
C TRP A 280 -3.69 3.00 24.95
N VAL A 281 -3.78 4.17 25.60
CA VAL A 281 -4.66 5.26 25.17
C VAL A 281 -4.27 5.74 23.78
N LEU A 282 -2.97 5.93 23.52
CA LEU A 282 -2.46 6.32 22.20
C LEU A 282 -2.82 5.27 21.13
N ILE A 283 -2.58 3.98 21.39
CA ILE A 283 -2.95 2.89 20.48
C ILE A 283 -4.47 2.89 20.22
N GLY A 284 -5.28 3.04 21.28
CA GLY A 284 -6.74 3.10 21.16
C GLY A 284 -7.21 4.26 20.29
N VAL A 285 -6.64 5.46 20.47
CA VAL A 285 -6.94 6.64 19.65
C VAL A 285 -6.51 6.43 18.20
N ILE A 286 -5.32 5.87 17.95
CA ILE A 286 -4.85 5.56 16.59
C ILE A 286 -5.79 4.57 15.90
N LEU A 287 -6.19 3.50 16.58
CA LEU A 287 -7.12 2.51 16.05
C LEU A 287 -8.51 3.10 15.78
N LEU A 288 -9.00 3.97 16.67
CA LEU A 288 -10.27 4.67 16.49
C LEU A 288 -10.22 5.60 15.26
N ILE A 289 -9.15 6.39 15.11
CA ILE A 289 -8.95 7.25 13.95
C ILE A 289 -8.87 6.40 12.68
N TYR A 290 -8.09 5.31 12.70
CA TYR A 290 -8.00 4.38 11.58
C TYR A 290 -9.37 3.81 11.19
N ALA A 291 -10.15 3.34 12.17
CA ALA A 291 -11.51 2.82 11.93
C ALA A 291 -12.45 3.91 11.40
N LEU A 292 -12.36 5.15 11.92
CA LEU A 292 -13.15 6.27 11.43
C LEU A 292 -12.83 6.59 9.96
N PHE A 293 -11.56 6.65 9.58
CA PHE A 293 -11.17 6.98 8.20
C PHE A 293 -11.38 5.83 7.21
N HIS A 294 -11.17 4.58 7.64
CA HIS A 294 -11.25 3.42 6.73
C HIS A 294 -12.61 2.73 6.72
N ILE A 295 -13.46 2.94 7.73
CA ILE A 295 -14.79 2.33 7.86
C ILE A 295 -15.85 3.42 8.02
N GLY A 296 -15.74 4.30 9.03
CA GLY A 296 -16.76 5.30 9.36
C GLY A 296 -17.09 6.28 8.23
N LEU A 297 -16.09 7.00 7.71
CA LEU A 297 -16.28 7.97 6.61
C LEU A 297 -16.73 7.29 5.30
N PRO A 298 -16.14 6.15 4.87
CA PRO A 298 -16.66 5.43 3.70
C PRO A 298 -18.12 4.98 3.86
N MET A 299 -18.55 4.57 5.06
CA MET A 299 -19.94 4.18 5.33
C MET A 299 -20.95 5.31 5.11
N ALA A 300 -20.53 6.57 5.25
CA ALA A 300 -21.40 7.73 5.03
C ALA A 300 -21.75 7.99 3.55
N THR A 301 -21.02 7.39 2.61
CA THR A 301 -21.24 7.59 1.17
C THR A 301 -21.68 6.30 0.50
N HIS A 302 -22.48 6.40 -0.56
CA HIS A 302 -22.87 5.23 -1.36
C HIS A 302 -21.65 4.49 -1.93
N LYS A 303 -20.77 5.22 -2.62
CA LYS A 303 -19.51 4.73 -3.18
C LYS A 303 -18.60 4.08 -2.14
N GLY A 304 -18.50 4.66 -0.94
CA GLY A 304 -17.71 4.10 0.14
C GLY A 304 -18.30 2.80 0.70
N ARG A 305 -19.63 2.71 0.89
CA ARG A 305 -20.33 1.48 1.28
C ARG A 305 -20.11 0.34 0.27
N ARG A 306 -20.28 0.60 -1.02
CA ARG A 306 -20.03 -0.41 -2.07
C ARG A 306 -18.57 -0.87 -2.11
N LYS A 307 -17.60 0.03 -1.92
CA LYS A 307 -16.18 -0.34 -1.80
C LYS A 307 -15.86 -1.15 -0.55
N LEU A 308 -16.51 -0.88 0.58
CA LEU A 308 -16.37 -1.71 1.78
C LEU A 308 -16.94 -3.10 1.57
N LEU A 309 -18.12 -3.20 0.94
CA LEU A 309 -18.71 -4.49 0.56
C LEU A 309 -17.78 -5.28 -0.37
N SER A 310 -17.16 -4.62 -1.35
CA SER A 310 -16.15 -5.23 -2.22
C SER A 310 -14.96 -5.77 -1.44
N ARG A 311 -14.41 -4.99 -0.49
CA ARG A 311 -13.33 -5.47 0.39
C ARG A 311 -13.76 -6.70 1.19
N TRP A 312 -14.94 -6.67 1.79
CA TRP A 312 -15.49 -7.81 2.51
C TRP A 312 -15.60 -9.04 1.60
N LYS A 313 -16.25 -8.90 0.44
CA LYS A 313 -16.46 -9.99 -0.52
C LYS A 313 -15.14 -10.61 -0.98
N ARG A 314 -14.14 -9.79 -1.26
CA ARG A 314 -12.81 -10.27 -1.67
C ARG A 314 -12.05 -10.98 -0.55
N ILE A 315 -12.37 -10.69 0.72
CA ILE A 315 -11.82 -11.42 1.88
C ILE A 315 -12.61 -12.71 2.11
N SER A 316 -13.94 -12.68 1.98
CA SER A 316 -14.80 -13.84 2.25
C SER A 316 -14.83 -14.87 1.12
N ARG A 317 -14.67 -14.43 -0.14
CA ARG A 317 -14.70 -15.30 -1.33
C ARG A 317 -13.28 -15.54 -1.81
N TRP A 318 -12.86 -16.80 -1.74
CA TRP A 318 -11.50 -17.20 -2.04
C TRP A 318 -11.12 -17.05 -3.52
N GLU A 319 -12.11 -16.99 -4.45
CA GLU A 319 -11.87 -16.73 -5.89
C GLU A 319 -11.09 -15.41 -6.14
N PHE A 320 -11.17 -14.46 -5.20
CA PHE A 320 -10.47 -13.17 -5.29
C PHE A 320 -9.19 -13.10 -4.45
N TRP A 321 -8.81 -14.20 -3.77
CA TRP A 321 -7.64 -14.22 -2.93
C TRP A 321 -6.38 -14.12 -3.79
N PRO A 322 -5.37 -13.36 -3.34
CA PRO A 322 -4.15 -13.24 -4.10
C PRO A 322 -3.40 -14.60 -4.11
N PRO A 323 -2.64 -14.90 -5.17
CA PRO A 323 -2.00 -16.20 -5.33
C PRO A 323 -1.12 -16.63 -4.15
N PHE A 324 -0.45 -15.69 -3.47
CA PHE A 324 0.40 -15.99 -2.32
C PHE A 324 -0.37 -16.46 -1.06
N VAL A 325 -1.70 -16.28 -1.02
CA VAL A 325 -2.57 -16.83 0.04
C VAL A 325 -3.18 -18.16 -0.40
N PHE A 326 -3.62 -18.26 -1.65
CA PHE A 326 -4.33 -19.44 -2.14
C PHE A 326 -3.40 -20.64 -2.44
N TYR A 327 -2.27 -20.43 -3.12
CA TYR A 327 -1.41 -21.53 -3.61
C TYR A 327 -0.46 -22.22 -2.60
N PRO A 328 -0.10 -21.69 -1.40
CA PRO A 328 0.82 -22.39 -0.51
C PRO A 328 0.45 -23.85 -0.20
N PRO A 329 -0.82 -24.22 0.06
CA PRO A 329 -1.22 -25.62 0.23
C PRO A 329 -1.00 -26.47 -1.03
N VAL A 330 -1.25 -25.91 -2.22
CA VAL A 330 -1.02 -26.58 -3.52
C VAL A 330 0.48 -26.84 -3.73
N VAL A 331 1.32 -25.85 -3.45
CA VAL A 331 2.78 -25.99 -3.53
C VAL A 331 3.28 -27.06 -2.55
N ALA A 332 2.78 -27.05 -1.30
CA ALA A 332 3.13 -28.07 -0.31
C ALA A 332 2.73 -29.48 -0.78
N TYR A 333 1.56 -29.61 -1.40
CA TYR A 333 1.10 -30.88 -1.96
C TYR A 333 1.94 -31.33 -3.16
N VAL A 334 2.30 -30.44 -4.07
CA VAL A 334 3.22 -30.75 -5.20
C VAL A 334 4.60 -31.19 -4.70
N LEU A 335 5.12 -30.56 -3.64
CA LEU A 335 6.37 -31.00 -3.00
C LEU A 335 6.24 -32.39 -2.33
N PHE A 336 5.08 -32.68 -1.72
CA PHE A 336 4.78 -34.03 -1.25
C PHE A 336 4.74 -35.05 -2.39
N LEU A 337 4.11 -34.72 -3.53
CA LEU A 337 4.11 -35.56 -4.72
C LEU A 337 5.52 -35.77 -5.27
N ALA A 338 6.36 -34.73 -5.28
CA ALA A 338 7.77 -34.85 -5.66
C ALA A 338 8.52 -35.90 -4.82
N ILE A 339 8.22 -35.99 -3.52
CA ILE A 339 8.77 -37.02 -2.63
C ILE A 339 8.14 -38.39 -2.95
N LYS A 340 6.81 -38.48 -3.06
CA LYS A 340 6.05 -39.71 -3.36
C LYS A 340 6.52 -40.38 -4.66
N TYR A 341 6.73 -39.58 -5.70
CA TYR A 341 7.17 -40.03 -7.03
C TYR A 341 8.69 -40.01 -7.22
N ARG A 342 9.44 -39.59 -6.20
CA ARG A 342 10.92 -39.51 -6.19
C ARG A 342 11.50 -38.68 -7.34
N SER A 343 10.78 -37.66 -7.79
CA SER A 343 11.21 -36.77 -8.86
C SER A 343 10.43 -35.45 -8.77
N LEU A 344 11.18 -34.34 -8.69
CA LEU A 344 10.61 -33.01 -8.54
C LEU A 344 9.83 -32.54 -9.76
N MET A 345 10.24 -32.98 -10.96
CA MET A 345 9.73 -32.46 -12.24
C MET A 345 8.99 -33.52 -13.06
N ILE A 346 8.67 -34.70 -12.51
CA ILE A 346 8.12 -35.81 -13.31
C ILE A 346 6.83 -35.46 -14.07
N PHE A 347 6.03 -34.53 -13.54
CA PHE A 347 4.83 -34.02 -14.18
C PHE A 347 5.10 -33.34 -15.53
N THR A 348 6.32 -32.87 -15.81
CA THR A 348 6.68 -32.31 -17.14
C THR A 348 6.72 -33.39 -18.23
N ALA A 349 6.74 -34.67 -17.87
CA ALA A 349 6.63 -35.79 -18.80
C ALA A 349 5.17 -36.23 -19.03
N SER A 350 4.19 -35.52 -18.47
CA SER A 350 2.77 -35.82 -18.67
C SER A 350 2.36 -35.72 -20.14
N ASN A 351 2.93 -34.77 -20.88
CA ASN A 351 2.72 -34.61 -22.32
C ASN A 351 4.07 -34.66 -23.08
N PRO A 352 4.55 -35.84 -23.50
CA PRO A 352 5.83 -35.97 -24.21
C PRO A 352 5.90 -35.20 -25.54
N GLY A 353 4.76 -34.91 -26.17
CA GLY A 353 4.67 -34.13 -27.40
C GLY A 353 4.84 -32.62 -27.19
N ILE A 354 4.77 -32.14 -25.95
CA ILE A 354 4.88 -30.73 -25.61
C ILE A 354 6.21 -30.47 -24.90
N PRO A 355 7.03 -29.50 -25.35
CA PRO A 355 8.24 -29.10 -24.63
C PRO A 355 7.98 -28.81 -23.15
N GLY A 356 8.68 -29.54 -22.27
CA GLY A 356 8.49 -29.43 -20.81
C GLY A 356 7.09 -29.80 -20.32
N GLY A 357 6.29 -30.51 -21.11
CA GLY A 357 4.91 -30.90 -20.80
C GLY A 357 3.92 -29.74 -20.76
N GLY A 358 4.32 -28.56 -21.21
CA GLY A 358 3.53 -27.33 -21.08
C GLY A 358 3.80 -26.53 -19.80
N PHE A 359 4.96 -26.76 -19.17
CA PHE A 359 5.28 -26.10 -17.90
C PHE A 359 5.68 -24.62 -18.06
N VAL A 360 6.36 -24.25 -19.16
CA VAL A 360 6.75 -22.85 -19.40
C VAL A 360 6.83 -22.56 -20.89
N GLY A 361 6.29 -21.40 -21.30
CA GLY A 361 6.54 -20.82 -22.63
C GLY A 361 5.88 -21.57 -23.78
N GLU A 362 4.65 -22.06 -23.58
CA GLU A 362 3.87 -22.75 -24.61
C GLU A 362 3.61 -21.84 -25.81
N SER A 363 4.04 -22.27 -27.00
CA SER A 363 3.66 -21.65 -28.28
C SER A 363 2.25 -22.10 -28.65
N LYS A 364 1.34 -21.15 -28.84
CA LYS A 364 -0.05 -21.46 -29.23
C LYS A 364 -0.11 -22.16 -30.57
N LYS A 365 0.72 -21.75 -31.53
CA LYS A 365 0.86 -22.43 -32.82
C LYS A 365 1.22 -23.90 -32.59
N ASP A 366 2.33 -24.17 -31.90
CA ASP A 366 2.83 -25.54 -31.77
C ASP A 366 1.84 -26.44 -31.02
N MET A 367 1.09 -25.87 -30.06
CA MET A 367 0.04 -26.58 -29.33
C MET A 367 -1.16 -26.92 -30.23
N LEU A 368 -1.56 -26.04 -31.13
CA LEU A 368 -2.64 -26.32 -32.10
C LEU A 368 -2.18 -27.30 -33.19
N ASP A 369 -0.91 -27.23 -33.60
CA ASP A 369 -0.32 -28.14 -34.59
C ASP A 369 -0.22 -29.59 -34.08
N LEU A 370 -0.31 -29.83 -32.76
CA LEU A 370 -0.41 -31.17 -32.18
C LEU A 370 -1.73 -31.88 -32.49
N LEU A 371 -2.70 -31.19 -33.10
CA LEU A 371 -4.04 -31.69 -33.39
C LEU A 371 -4.29 -31.81 -34.92
N PRO A 372 -3.45 -32.51 -35.69
CA PRO A 372 -3.52 -32.50 -37.15
C PRO A 372 -4.81 -33.13 -37.70
N GLU A 373 -5.35 -34.17 -37.06
CA GLU A 373 -6.60 -34.82 -37.49
C GLU A 373 -7.85 -34.10 -36.98
N ALA A 374 -7.69 -33.16 -36.03
CA ALA A 374 -8.77 -32.32 -35.55
C ALA A 374 -8.79 -30.94 -36.23
N GLN A 375 -8.14 -30.77 -37.39
CA GLN A 375 -8.14 -29.51 -38.13
C GLN A 375 -9.55 -28.98 -38.44
N GLY A 376 -10.54 -29.86 -38.62
CA GLY A 376 -11.95 -29.46 -38.77
C GLY A 376 -12.58 -28.86 -37.51
N HIS A 377 -11.94 -29.06 -36.35
CA HIS A 377 -12.31 -28.49 -35.06
C HIS A 377 -11.35 -27.40 -34.60
N VAL A 378 -10.22 -27.12 -35.25
CA VAL A 378 -9.31 -26.06 -34.80
C VAL A 378 -9.69 -24.74 -35.48
N ALA A 379 -9.80 -23.66 -34.71
CA ALA A 379 -10.03 -22.34 -35.27
C ALA A 379 -8.85 -21.95 -36.15
N ARG A 380 -9.14 -21.67 -37.42
CA ARG A 380 -8.16 -21.36 -38.48
C ARG A 380 -7.28 -20.18 -38.05
N PHE A 381 -5.98 -20.30 -38.28
CA PHE A 381 -5.02 -19.29 -37.88
C PHE A 381 -3.80 -19.24 -38.82
N VAL A 382 -3.07 -18.12 -38.78
CA VAL A 382 -1.76 -17.92 -39.41
C VAL A 382 -0.84 -17.13 -38.46
N VAL A 383 0.47 -17.32 -38.57
CA VAL A 383 1.45 -16.57 -37.78
C VAL A 383 1.99 -15.40 -38.59
N LEU A 384 1.91 -14.21 -38.01
CA LEU A 384 2.51 -12.98 -38.53
C LEU A 384 3.93 -12.84 -37.98
N ASN A 385 4.90 -12.83 -38.88
CA ASN A 385 6.32 -12.61 -38.56
C ASN A 385 6.64 -11.11 -38.60
N GLU A 386 7.67 -10.67 -37.88
CA GLU A 386 8.03 -9.23 -37.79
C GLU A 386 8.35 -8.59 -39.15
N ASP A 387 8.90 -9.36 -40.10
CA ASP A 387 9.25 -8.90 -41.45
C ASP A 387 8.10 -9.03 -42.46
N SER A 388 6.94 -9.54 -42.06
CA SER A 388 5.82 -9.74 -42.97
C SER A 388 5.01 -8.46 -43.16
N ASP A 389 4.62 -8.18 -44.40
CA ASP A 389 3.60 -7.19 -44.72
C ASP A 389 2.28 -7.68 -44.09
N TYR A 390 2.01 -7.21 -42.88
CA TYR A 390 0.89 -7.70 -42.07
C TYR A 390 -0.45 -7.37 -42.72
N GLU A 391 -0.57 -6.27 -43.46
CA GLU A 391 -1.80 -5.90 -44.17
C GLU A 391 -2.09 -6.92 -45.28
N ARG A 392 -1.05 -7.28 -46.04
CA ARG A 392 -1.15 -8.33 -47.06
C ARG A 392 -1.47 -9.68 -46.42
N ALA A 393 -0.79 -10.06 -45.36
CA ALA A 393 -1.01 -11.34 -44.67
C ALA A 393 -2.44 -11.45 -44.10
N VAL A 394 -2.97 -10.36 -43.50
CA VAL A 394 -4.36 -10.30 -43.05
C VAL A 394 -5.32 -10.44 -44.22
N SER A 395 -5.09 -9.71 -45.32
CA SER A 395 -5.95 -9.76 -46.50
C SER A 395 -5.96 -11.15 -47.16
N GLU A 396 -4.79 -11.78 -47.29
CA GLU A 396 -4.64 -13.13 -47.83
C GLU A 396 -5.30 -14.17 -46.92
N PHE A 397 -5.11 -14.08 -45.60
CA PHE A 397 -5.77 -14.96 -44.64
C PHE A 397 -7.29 -14.82 -44.68
N MET A 398 -7.80 -13.59 -44.72
CA MET A 398 -9.24 -13.33 -44.81
C MET A 398 -9.85 -13.86 -46.11
N THR A 399 -9.19 -13.60 -47.24
CA THR A 399 -9.69 -14.00 -48.56
C THR A 399 -9.65 -15.52 -48.75
N SER A 400 -8.55 -16.16 -48.36
CA SER A 400 -8.38 -17.61 -48.51
C SER A 400 -9.34 -18.44 -47.63
N ASN A 401 -9.82 -17.85 -46.55
CA ASN A 401 -10.70 -18.51 -45.58
C ASN A 401 -12.15 -17.98 -45.60
N GLU A 402 -12.46 -17.07 -46.53
CA GLU A 402 -13.77 -16.41 -46.67
C GLU A 402 -14.24 -15.75 -45.34
N LEU A 403 -13.32 -15.07 -44.66
CA LEU A 403 -13.57 -14.44 -43.36
C LEU A 403 -13.97 -12.97 -43.50
N SER A 404 -14.84 -12.52 -42.61
CA SER A 404 -15.13 -11.11 -42.35
C SER A 404 -14.65 -10.71 -40.96
N PHE A 405 -14.54 -9.41 -40.69
CA PHE A 405 -14.35 -8.94 -39.33
C PHE A 405 -15.51 -9.37 -38.42
N PRO A 406 -15.26 -9.60 -37.11
CA PRO A 406 -13.99 -9.41 -36.43
C PRO A 406 -12.95 -10.54 -36.63
N ILE A 407 -11.67 -10.25 -36.36
CA ILE A 407 -10.57 -11.22 -36.32
C ILE A 407 -9.77 -11.08 -35.03
N VAL A 408 -9.22 -12.19 -34.53
CA VAL A 408 -8.46 -12.22 -33.27
C VAL A 408 -6.97 -12.15 -33.54
N LEU A 409 -6.27 -11.26 -32.85
CA LEU A 409 -4.82 -11.19 -32.80
C LEU A 409 -4.37 -11.54 -31.38
N LYS A 410 -3.40 -12.45 -31.25
CA LYS A 410 -2.86 -12.84 -29.95
C LYS A 410 -1.38 -13.18 -30.04
N PRO A 411 -0.57 -12.94 -29.01
CA PRO A 411 0.82 -13.37 -29.01
C PRO A 411 0.89 -14.90 -28.97
N ASP A 412 1.78 -15.46 -29.79
CA ASP A 412 2.02 -16.90 -29.90
C ASP A 412 2.43 -17.47 -28.53
N VAL A 413 3.34 -16.78 -27.85
CA VAL A 413 3.71 -17.09 -26.46
C VAL A 413 3.23 -15.96 -25.56
N GLY A 414 2.38 -16.28 -24.58
CA GLY A 414 1.84 -15.30 -23.63
C GLY A 414 0.77 -15.91 -22.73
N ASP A 415 0.62 -15.34 -21.53
CA ASP A 415 -0.27 -15.85 -20.49
C ASP A 415 -1.44 -14.88 -20.22
N ARG A 416 -2.58 -15.42 -19.73
CA ARG A 416 -3.74 -14.67 -19.21
C ARG A 416 -4.39 -13.67 -20.16
N GLY A 417 -4.35 -13.94 -21.46
CA GLY A 417 -4.98 -13.09 -22.47
C GLY A 417 -4.35 -11.70 -22.60
N HIS A 418 -3.08 -11.54 -22.17
CA HIS A 418 -2.31 -10.33 -22.41
C HIS A 418 -2.00 -10.17 -23.90
N GLY A 419 -2.17 -8.96 -24.45
CA GLY A 419 -1.92 -8.68 -25.86
C GLY A 419 -2.93 -9.32 -26.83
N VAL A 420 -4.11 -9.72 -26.34
CA VAL A 420 -5.20 -10.23 -27.20
C VAL A 420 -6.08 -9.07 -27.66
N LEU A 421 -6.20 -8.91 -28.97
CA LEU A 421 -7.08 -7.95 -29.63
C LEU A 421 -8.15 -8.69 -30.44
N ILE A 422 -9.40 -8.30 -30.29
CA ILE A 422 -10.48 -8.64 -31.23
C ILE A 422 -10.67 -7.42 -32.12
N ALA A 423 -10.15 -7.48 -33.34
CA ALA A 423 -10.15 -6.36 -34.26
C ALA A 423 -11.41 -6.37 -35.13
N ASP A 424 -12.14 -5.26 -35.17
CA ASP A 424 -13.27 -5.04 -36.07
C ASP A 424 -12.85 -4.36 -37.39
N SER A 425 -11.59 -3.94 -37.51
CA SER A 425 -11.07 -3.24 -38.70
C SER A 425 -9.54 -3.36 -38.84
N LEU A 426 -9.03 -3.11 -40.05
CA LEU A 426 -7.60 -3.04 -40.33
C LEU A 426 -6.89 -1.91 -39.55
N GLU A 427 -7.57 -0.79 -39.27
CA GLU A 427 -7.00 0.34 -38.53
C GLU A 427 -6.63 -0.04 -37.08
N GLN A 428 -7.49 -0.85 -36.44
CA GLN A 428 -7.20 -1.39 -35.11
C GLN A 428 -5.99 -2.33 -35.13
N ILE A 429 -5.85 -3.14 -36.18
CA ILE A 429 -4.69 -4.02 -36.37
C ILE A 429 -3.41 -3.20 -36.57
N ALA A 430 -3.46 -2.17 -37.42
CA ALA A 430 -2.32 -1.29 -37.68
C ALA A 430 -1.86 -0.58 -36.39
N THR A 431 -2.81 -0.08 -35.59
CA THR A 431 -2.52 0.52 -34.28
C THR A 431 -1.86 -0.49 -33.34
N PHE A 432 -2.42 -1.69 -33.23
CA PHE A 432 -1.89 -2.75 -32.38
C PHE A 432 -0.48 -3.16 -32.80
N MET A 433 -0.22 -3.35 -34.09
CA MET A 433 1.11 -3.71 -34.60
C MET A 433 2.12 -2.58 -34.41
N GLY A 434 1.71 -1.32 -34.56
CA GLY A 434 2.58 -0.15 -34.38
C GLY A 434 3.01 0.12 -32.93
N GLU A 435 2.29 -0.41 -31.94
CA GLU A 435 2.63 -0.25 -30.52
C GLU A 435 3.56 -1.35 -29.96
N ARG A 436 3.88 -2.37 -30.77
CA ARG A 436 4.68 -3.53 -30.36
C ARG A 436 6.16 -3.22 -30.26
N ASN A 437 6.85 -3.92 -29.37
CA ASN A 437 8.31 -3.86 -29.28
C ASN A 437 8.97 -4.91 -30.19
N PRO A 438 10.18 -4.65 -30.71
CA PRO A 438 10.95 -5.62 -31.53
C PRO A 438 11.39 -6.91 -30.81
N ASN A 439 11.02 -7.09 -29.54
CA ASN A 439 11.33 -8.31 -28.77
C ASN A 439 10.05 -9.05 -28.34
N ASP A 440 8.89 -8.61 -28.83
CA ASP A 440 7.62 -9.24 -28.51
C ASP A 440 7.46 -10.55 -29.31
N ALA A 441 6.80 -11.56 -28.73
CA ALA A 441 6.60 -12.86 -29.41
C ALA A 441 5.80 -12.70 -30.72
N PRO A 442 5.98 -13.57 -31.74
CA PRO A 442 5.17 -13.53 -32.98
C PRO A 442 3.67 -13.47 -32.69
N VAL A 443 2.88 -12.88 -33.60
CA VAL A 443 1.43 -12.75 -33.41
C VAL A 443 0.69 -13.80 -34.22
N LEU A 444 -0.22 -14.51 -33.58
CA LEU A 444 -1.21 -15.37 -34.20
C LEU A 444 -2.39 -14.51 -34.66
N LEU A 445 -2.70 -14.57 -35.96
CA LEU A 445 -3.95 -14.10 -36.52
C LEU A 445 -4.91 -15.31 -36.59
N GLN A 446 -6.02 -15.26 -35.87
CA GLN A 446 -6.97 -16.36 -35.73
C GLN A 446 -8.38 -15.91 -36.06
N GLU A 447 -9.16 -16.76 -36.72
CA GLU A 447 -10.57 -16.46 -37.01
C GLU A 447 -11.38 -16.24 -35.72
N PHE A 448 -12.35 -15.33 -35.78
CA PHE A 448 -13.26 -15.13 -34.66
C PHE A 448 -14.40 -16.14 -34.72
N ILE A 449 -14.52 -16.97 -33.69
CA ILE A 449 -15.63 -17.92 -33.55
C ILE A 449 -16.71 -17.32 -32.63
N PRO A 450 -17.96 -17.15 -33.09
CA PRO A 450 -19.07 -16.75 -32.24
C PRO A 450 -19.56 -17.92 -31.38
N GLY A 451 -20.38 -17.62 -30.36
CA GLY A 451 -20.98 -18.62 -29.47
C GLY A 451 -20.44 -18.58 -28.05
N GLU A 452 -20.78 -19.61 -27.30
CA GLU A 452 -20.42 -19.80 -25.90
C GLU A 452 -19.01 -20.37 -25.78
N GLU A 453 -18.24 -19.89 -24.79
CA GLU A 453 -16.86 -20.28 -24.58
C GLU A 453 -16.73 -21.23 -23.38
N PHE A 454 -16.06 -22.36 -23.58
CA PHE A 454 -15.85 -23.37 -22.55
C PHE A 454 -14.38 -23.76 -22.43
N GLY A 455 -13.96 -24.13 -21.22
CA GLY A 455 -12.71 -24.83 -20.96
C GLY A 455 -12.99 -26.30 -20.63
N VAL A 456 -12.52 -27.22 -21.46
CA VAL A 456 -12.70 -28.67 -21.30
C VAL A 456 -11.35 -29.28 -20.92
N PHE A 457 -11.27 -29.81 -19.69
CA PHE A 457 -10.07 -30.45 -19.18
C PHE A 457 -10.14 -31.95 -19.40
N TYR A 458 -9.15 -32.47 -20.10
CA TYR A 458 -9.06 -33.87 -20.47
C TYR A 458 -7.83 -34.53 -19.84
N ALA A 459 -7.97 -35.79 -19.45
CA ALA A 459 -6.87 -36.62 -19.00
C ALA A 459 -7.01 -38.08 -19.44
N ARG A 460 -5.90 -38.69 -19.85
CA ARG A 460 -5.78 -40.11 -20.19
C ARG A 460 -4.49 -40.67 -19.65
N ARG A 461 -4.51 -41.81 -18.96
CA ARG A 461 -3.24 -42.47 -18.62
C ARG A 461 -2.65 -43.14 -19.84
N PRO A 462 -1.32 -43.17 -19.99
CA PRO A 462 -0.69 -43.87 -21.09
C PRO A 462 -1.09 -45.35 -21.14
N SER A 463 -1.33 -45.99 -19.99
CA SER A 463 -1.79 -47.38 -19.87
C SER A 463 -3.25 -47.62 -20.25
N GLU A 464 -4.06 -46.57 -20.40
CA GLU A 464 -5.48 -46.66 -20.70
C GLU A 464 -5.73 -46.43 -22.20
N GLU A 465 -6.69 -47.16 -22.77
CA GLU A 465 -7.08 -46.98 -24.17
C GLU A 465 -7.86 -45.67 -24.39
N ARG A 466 -8.65 -45.26 -23.39
CA ARG A 466 -9.52 -44.07 -23.42
C ARG A 466 -9.26 -43.18 -22.23
N GLY A 467 -9.35 -41.87 -22.43
CA GLY A 467 -9.35 -40.86 -21.37
C GLY A 467 -10.75 -40.47 -20.91
N SER A 468 -10.78 -39.41 -20.11
CA SER A 468 -12.01 -38.83 -19.56
C SER A 468 -11.91 -37.31 -19.49
N VAL A 469 -13.07 -36.65 -19.51
CA VAL A 469 -13.16 -35.21 -19.26
C VAL A 469 -13.34 -35.03 -17.75
N ILE A 470 -12.34 -34.43 -17.10
CA ILE A 470 -12.33 -34.28 -15.63
C ILE A 470 -12.89 -32.94 -15.16
N SER A 471 -13.07 -31.98 -16.08
CA SER A 471 -13.59 -30.66 -15.75
C SER A 471 -14.15 -29.95 -16.99
N VAL A 472 -15.32 -29.35 -16.89
CA VAL A 472 -15.87 -28.40 -17.88
C VAL A 472 -16.16 -27.07 -17.19
N THR A 473 -15.66 -25.98 -17.75
CA THR A 473 -15.85 -24.62 -17.25
C THR A 473 -16.55 -23.78 -18.29
N GLU A 474 -17.68 -23.17 -17.96
CA GLU A 474 -18.28 -22.14 -18.80
C GLU A 474 -17.62 -20.79 -18.53
N LYS A 475 -17.32 -20.02 -19.57
CA LYS A 475 -16.68 -18.70 -19.46
C LYS A 475 -17.65 -17.62 -19.92
N GLN A 476 -18.17 -16.86 -18.96
CA GLN A 476 -19.09 -15.77 -19.21
C GLN A 476 -18.37 -14.41 -19.16
N LEU A 477 -18.60 -13.59 -20.17
CA LEU A 477 -18.09 -12.22 -20.20
C LEU A 477 -19.01 -11.31 -19.38
N ILE A 478 -18.46 -10.62 -18.39
CA ILE A 478 -19.22 -9.72 -17.51
C ILE A 478 -19.63 -8.43 -18.24
N SER A 479 -20.91 -8.06 -18.09
CA SER A 479 -21.47 -6.78 -18.52
C SER A 479 -22.28 -6.15 -17.38
N VAL A 480 -22.58 -4.86 -17.50
CA VAL A 480 -23.54 -4.15 -16.63
C VAL A 480 -24.73 -3.70 -17.45
N HIS A 481 -25.92 -3.73 -16.85
CA HIS A 481 -27.16 -3.35 -17.51
C HIS A 481 -27.42 -1.84 -17.32
N GLY A 482 -27.61 -1.13 -18.41
CA GLY A 482 -27.97 0.29 -18.40
C GLY A 482 -29.41 0.50 -17.95
N ASP A 483 -29.61 1.52 -17.13
CA ASP A 483 -30.92 1.94 -16.64
C ASP A 483 -31.30 3.36 -17.10
N GLY A 484 -30.46 3.97 -17.96
CA GLY A 484 -30.64 5.32 -18.48
C GLY A 484 -30.46 6.42 -17.44
N ARG A 485 -29.99 6.11 -16.22
CA ARG A 485 -29.88 7.07 -15.11
C ARG A 485 -28.49 7.09 -14.49
N HIS A 486 -27.93 5.92 -14.20
CA HIS A 486 -26.65 5.80 -13.52
C HIS A 486 -25.49 5.78 -14.50
N THR A 487 -24.34 6.32 -14.06
CA THR A 487 -23.12 6.26 -14.85
C THR A 487 -22.53 4.85 -14.86
N LEU A 488 -21.63 4.57 -15.81
CA LEU A 488 -20.88 3.31 -15.83
C LEU A 488 -20.14 3.05 -14.51
N GLU A 489 -19.56 4.09 -13.88
CA GLU A 489 -18.94 3.94 -12.55
C GLU A 489 -19.95 3.45 -11.50
N GLU A 490 -21.15 4.03 -11.47
CA GLU A 490 -22.20 3.67 -10.51
C GLU A 490 -22.72 2.26 -10.76
N LEU A 491 -22.98 1.90 -12.02
CA LEU A 491 -23.42 0.56 -12.42
C LEU A 491 -22.39 -0.51 -12.04
N ILE A 492 -21.09 -0.25 -12.25
CA ILE A 492 -20.01 -1.17 -11.80
C ILE A 492 -19.99 -1.32 -10.27
N LEU A 493 -20.24 -0.23 -9.54
CA LEU A 493 -20.26 -0.27 -8.08
C LEU A 493 -21.47 -1.00 -7.54
N ASP A 494 -22.61 -0.91 -8.23
CA ASP A 494 -23.88 -1.51 -7.81
C ASP A 494 -24.02 -2.97 -8.21
N ASP A 495 -23.34 -3.39 -9.27
CA ASP A 495 -23.24 -4.80 -9.60
C ASP A 495 -22.55 -5.61 -8.50
N GLU A 496 -23.16 -6.74 -8.14
CA GLU A 496 -22.73 -7.55 -7.01
C GLU A 496 -21.38 -8.26 -7.23
N ARG A 497 -20.97 -8.47 -8.48
CA ARG A 497 -19.69 -9.08 -8.85
C ARG A 497 -18.70 -8.04 -9.35
N ALA A 498 -19.12 -7.12 -10.22
CA ALA A 498 -18.23 -6.15 -10.85
C ALA A 498 -17.57 -5.23 -9.81
N VAL A 499 -18.25 -4.94 -8.70
CA VAL A 499 -17.71 -4.17 -7.58
C VAL A 499 -16.43 -4.81 -6.99
N CYS A 500 -16.29 -6.13 -7.02
CA CYS A 500 -15.09 -6.84 -6.55
C CYS A 500 -13.86 -6.55 -7.43
N MET A 501 -14.10 -6.21 -8.70
CA MET A 501 -13.07 -5.91 -9.70
C MET A 501 -13.09 -4.44 -10.13
N ALA A 502 -13.81 -3.57 -9.41
CA ALA A 502 -13.97 -2.15 -9.75
C ALA A 502 -12.66 -1.41 -10.05
N PRO A 503 -11.54 -1.57 -9.31
CA PRO A 503 -10.28 -0.92 -9.66
C PRO A 503 -9.76 -1.28 -11.07
N LEU A 504 -9.95 -2.53 -11.49
CA LEU A 504 -9.57 -2.99 -12.84
C LEU A 504 -10.46 -2.34 -13.90
N PHE A 505 -11.78 -2.35 -13.69
CA PHE A 505 -12.74 -1.80 -14.64
C PHE A 505 -12.66 -0.28 -14.73
N PHE A 506 -12.41 0.41 -13.61
CA PHE A 506 -12.18 1.86 -13.61
C PHE A 506 -10.94 2.26 -14.40
N LYS A 507 -9.86 1.48 -14.27
CA LYS A 507 -8.64 1.72 -15.05
C LYS A 507 -8.88 1.49 -16.53
N ARG A 508 -9.60 0.42 -16.90
CA ARG A 508 -9.85 0.03 -18.30
C ARG A 508 -10.81 0.99 -19.01
N HIS A 509 -11.89 1.39 -18.34
CA HIS A 509 -12.97 2.19 -18.92
C HIS A 509 -12.91 3.66 -18.48
N MET A 510 -11.73 4.15 -18.09
CA MET A 510 -11.53 5.45 -17.44
C MET A 510 -12.18 6.62 -18.19
N ALA A 511 -12.15 6.60 -19.54
CA ALA A 511 -12.73 7.64 -20.38
C ALA A 511 -14.27 7.65 -20.37
N GLN A 512 -14.91 6.51 -20.09
CA GLN A 512 -16.36 6.32 -20.19
C GLN A 512 -17.05 6.24 -18.83
N LEU A 513 -16.31 6.30 -17.72
CA LEU A 513 -16.86 6.13 -16.36
C LEU A 513 -18.00 7.07 -16.00
N ASP A 514 -17.99 8.29 -16.54
CA ASP A 514 -19.01 9.31 -16.28
C ASP A 514 -20.19 9.25 -17.28
N THR A 515 -20.18 8.27 -18.19
CA THR A 515 -21.23 8.08 -19.22
C THR A 515 -22.42 7.32 -18.64
N VAL A 516 -23.63 7.80 -18.90
CA VAL A 516 -24.88 7.09 -18.55
C VAL A 516 -25.18 6.08 -19.65
N ILE A 517 -25.34 4.80 -19.27
CA ILE A 517 -25.67 3.73 -20.21
C ILE A 517 -27.20 3.73 -20.44
N PRO A 518 -27.68 3.78 -21.70
CA PRO A 518 -29.12 3.80 -22.00
C PRO A 518 -29.88 2.61 -21.39
N ALA A 519 -31.16 2.83 -21.08
CA ALA A 519 -32.00 1.81 -20.47
C ALA A 519 -32.18 0.61 -21.42
N GLY A 520 -31.85 -0.60 -20.95
CA GLY A 520 -31.96 -1.84 -21.74
C GLY A 520 -30.72 -2.19 -22.56
N GLU A 521 -29.70 -1.33 -22.58
CA GLU A 521 -28.42 -1.65 -23.19
C GLU A 521 -27.48 -2.36 -22.20
N HIS A 522 -26.62 -3.22 -22.73
CA HIS A 522 -25.58 -3.89 -21.94
C HIS A 522 -24.21 -3.28 -22.26
N PHE A 523 -23.51 -2.82 -21.23
CA PHE A 523 -22.12 -2.38 -21.38
C PHE A 523 -21.17 -3.53 -21.01
N GLN A 524 -20.44 -4.03 -22.01
CA GLN A 524 -19.49 -5.13 -21.85
C GLN A 524 -18.24 -4.66 -21.08
N LEU A 525 -17.99 -5.19 -19.88
CA LEU A 525 -16.84 -4.79 -19.07
C LEU A 525 -15.54 -5.51 -19.47
N VAL A 526 -15.67 -6.70 -20.07
CA VAL A 526 -14.56 -7.56 -20.51
C VAL A 526 -14.86 -8.16 -21.88
N HIS A 527 -13.87 -8.15 -22.78
CA HIS A 527 -14.01 -8.70 -24.14
C HIS A 527 -13.29 -10.05 -24.33
N VAL A 528 -12.58 -10.53 -23.30
CA VAL A 528 -11.77 -11.76 -23.34
C VAL A 528 -12.18 -12.67 -22.18
N GLY A 529 -12.35 -13.96 -22.46
CA GLY A 529 -12.75 -15.02 -21.52
C GLY A 529 -11.66 -15.42 -20.51
N THR A 530 -10.99 -14.45 -19.87
CA THR A 530 -9.95 -14.73 -18.87
C THR A 530 -10.38 -14.27 -17.48
N HIS A 531 -10.34 -15.19 -16.49
CA HIS A 531 -10.69 -14.91 -15.10
C HIS A 531 -9.91 -13.71 -14.52
N ALA A 532 -8.59 -13.67 -14.72
CA ALA A 532 -7.73 -12.57 -14.25
C ALA A 532 -8.12 -11.19 -14.81
N ARG A 533 -8.81 -11.16 -15.97
CA ARG A 533 -9.28 -9.92 -16.62
C ARG A 533 -10.73 -9.56 -16.25
N GLY A 534 -11.41 -10.41 -15.48
CA GLY A 534 -12.76 -10.19 -14.94
C GLY A 534 -13.85 -11.11 -15.52
N ALA A 535 -13.52 -12.07 -16.39
CA ALA A 535 -14.50 -13.06 -16.86
C ALA A 535 -14.96 -13.96 -15.69
N LEU A 536 -16.22 -14.39 -15.74
CA LEU A 536 -16.79 -15.33 -14.77
C LEU A 536 -16.61 -16.75 -15.28
N PHE A 537 -16.08 -17.62 -14.42
CA PHE A 537 -15.93 -19.04 -14.69
C PHE A 537 -16.98 -19.78 -13.86
N LEU A 538 -17.82 -20.58 -14.51
CA LEU A 538 -18.88 -21.36 -13.87
C LEU A 538 -18.61 -22.85 -14.01
N ASP A 539 -19.04 -23.62 -13.02
CA ASP A 539 -18.97 -25.07 -13.04
C ASP A 539 -20.01 -25.63 -14.03
N ALA A 540 -19.51 -26.17 -15.13
CA ALA A 540 -20.29 -26.79 -16.18
C ALA A 540 -20.07 -28.30 -16.25
N ASN A 541 -19.60 -28.94 -15.18
CA ASN A 541 -19.37 -30.39 -15.12
C ASN A 541 -20.65 -31.22 -15.38
N HIS A 542 -21.84 -30.64 -15.21
CA HIS A 542 -23.11 -31.26 -15.58
C HIS A 542 -23.29 -31.48 -17.09
N LEU A 543 -22.42 -30.89 -17.93
CA LEU A 543 -22.35 -31.12 -19.37
C LEU A 543 -21.49 -32.33 -19.74
N ILE A 544 -20.77 -32.94 -18.79
CA ILE A 544 -19.95 -34.12 -19.05
C ILE A 544 -20.87 -35.32 -19.34
N THR A 545 -20.81 -35.79 -20.58
CA THR A 545 -21.57 -36.92 -21.10
C THR A 545 -20.63 -37.88 -21.82
N PRO A 546 -21.02 -39.16 -22.00
CA PRO A 546 -20.25 -40.11 -22.80
C PRO A 546 -19.95 -39.62 -24.22
N GLU A 547 -20.87 -38.85 -24.83
CA GLU A 547 -20.70 -38.27 -26.16
C GLU A 547 -19.63 -37.17 -26.18
N LEU A 548 -19.65 -36.26 -25.19
CA LEU A 548 -18.62 -35.24 -25.03
C LEU A 548 -17.25 -35.88 -24.79
N GLU A 549 -17.18 -36.86 -23.87
CA GLU A 549 -15.94 -37.56 -23.56
C GLU A 549 -15.37 -38.27 -24.78
N ALA A 550 -16.21 -38.97 -25.56
CA ALA A 550 -15.79 -39.64 -26.78
C ALA A 550 -15.24 -38.66 -27.83
N ALA A 551 -15.84 -37.47 -27.96
CA ALA A 551 -15.35 -36.44 -28.88
C ALA A 551 -13.94 -35.96 -28.50
N PHE A 552 -13.72 -35.61 -27.23
CA PHE A 552 -12.41 -35.15 -26.76
C PHE A 552 -11.37 -36.27 -26.67
N ASP A 553 -11.77 -37.50 -26.35
CA ASP A 553 -10.90 -38.68 -26.40
C ASP A 553 -10.42 -38.95 -27.82
N THR A 554 -11.30 -38.84 -28.83
CA THR A 554 -10.92 -38.99 -30.24
C THR A 554 -9.89 -37.94 -30.66
N ILE A 555 -10.13 -36.66 -30.31
CA ILE A 555 -9.21 -35.56 -30.62
C ILE A 555 -7.87 -35.75 -29.91
N ALA A 556 -7.88 -36.05 -28.61
CA ALA A 556 -6.66 -36.25 -27.85
C ALA A 556 -5.92 -37.53 -28.27
N ALA A 557 -6.62 -38.59 -28.70
CA ALA A 557 -6.00 -39.81 -29.19
C ALA A 557 -5.27 -39.59 -30.52
N SER A 558 -5.75 -38.69 -31.37
CA SER A 558 -5.08 -38.30 -32.62
C SER A 558 -3.81 -37.46 -32.40
N SER A 559 -3.66 -36.87 -31.22
CA SER A 559 -2.52 -36.03 -30.88
C SER A 559 -1.28 -36.84 -30.54
N THR A 560 -0.12 -36.43 -31.07
CA THR A 560 1.13 -37.12 -30.78
C THR A 560 1.67 -36.68 -29.43
N GLY A 561 1.51 -37.53 -28.40
CA GLY A 561 2.13 -37.31 -27.10
C GLY A 561 1.44 -36.30 -26.19
N PHE A 562 0.13 -36.05 -26.37
CA PHE A 562 -0.69 -35.31 -25.42
C PHE A 562 -1.65 -36.25 -24.66
N TYR A 563 -1.69 -36.07 -23.35
CA TYR A 563 -2.42 -36.93 -22.40
C TYR A 563 -3.17 -36.14 -21.34
N PHE A 564 -2.81 -34.88 -21.10
CA PHE A 564 -3.27 -34.13 -19.94
C PHE A 564 -3.27 -32.63 -20.24
N GLY A 565 -4.44 -32.00 -20.19
CA GLY A 565 -4.51 -30.55 -20.40
C GLY A 565 -5.92 -30.02 -20.63
N ARG A 566 -6.00 -28.73 -20.94
CA ARG A 566 -7.27 -28.01 -21.15
C ARG A 566 -7.39 -27.50 -22.57
N PHE A 567 -8.49 -27.87 -23.22
CA PHE A 567 -8.96 -27.28 -24.47
C PHE A 567 -9.83 -26.06 -24.14
N ASP A 568 -9.47 -24.90 -24.65
CA ASP A 568 -10.36 -23.74 -24.65
C ASP A 568 -11.08 -23.71 -26.00
N ILE A 569 -12.41 -23.79 -25.96
CA ILE A 569 -13.26 -23.98 -27.14
C ILE A 569 -14.36 -22.93 -27.22
N ARG A 570 -14.94 -22.79 -28.41
CA ARG A 570 -16.24 -22.16 -28.62
C ARG A 570 -17.21 -23.07 -29.35
N THR A 571 -18.47 -22.97 -28.97
CA THR A 571 -19.57 -23.79 -29.49
C THR A 571 -20.84 -22.94 -29.61
N PRO A 572 -21.78 -23.27 -30.51
CA PRO A 572 -23.03 -22.52 -30.62
C PRO A 572 -23.87 -22.51 -29.34
N SER A 573 -23.84 -23.59 -28.55
CA SER A 573 -24.57 -23.70 -27.27
C SER A 573 -24.05 -24.85 -26.41
N ALA A 574 -24.27 -24.76 -25.09
CA ALA A 574 -24.02 -25.83 -24.13
C ALA A 574 -24.64 -27.18 -24.54
N ASP A 575 -25.86 -27.17 -25.10
CA ASP A 575 -26.54 -28.39 -25.58
C ASP A 575 -25.82 -29.02 -26.78
N THR A 576 -25.26 -28.20 -27.66
CA THR A 576 -24.46 -28.70 -28.80
C THR A 576 -23.20 -29.38 -28.29
N LEU A 577 -22.51 -28.76 -27.32
CA LEU A 577 -21.32 -29.33 -26.71
C LEU A 577 -21.61 -30.65 -26.01
N LYS A 578 -22.67 -30.69 -25.19
CA LYS A 578 -23.10 -31.87 -24.43
C LYS A 578 -23.35 -33.10 -25.32
N ASN A 579 -23.76 -32.90 -26.58
CA ASN A 579 -23.99 -34.00 -27.52
C ASN A 579 -22.76 -34.35 -28.37
N GLY A 580 -21.57 -33.85 -28.01
CA GLY A 580 -20.36 -34.01 -28.83
C GLY A 580 -20.47 -33.32 -30.20
N GLY A 581 -21.32 -32.29 -30.32
CA GLY A 581 -21.64 -31.59 -31.55
C GLY A 581 -20.54 -30.63 -32.02
N SER A 582 -20.90 -29.63 -32.83
CA SER A 582 -19.93 -28.69 -33.41
C SER A 582 -19.29 -27.78 -32.36
N PHE A 583 -17.96 -27.77 -32.30
CA PHE A 583 -17.16 -26.82 -31.53
C PHE A 583 -15.84 -26.53 -32.26
N HIS A 584 -15.23 -25.39 -31.93
CA HIS A 584 -13.93 -24.98 -32.41
C HIS A 584 -12.96 -24.79 -31.23
N ILE A 585 -11.78 -25.37 -31.31
CA ILE A 585 -10.66 -25.26 -30.39
C ILE A 585 -9.91 -23.97 -30.70
N LEU A 586 -9.88 -23.09 -29.70
CA LEU A 586 -9.18 -21.81 -29.75
C LEU A 586 -7.74 -21.95 -29.24
N GLU A 587 -7.56 -22.71 -28.17
CA GLU A 587 -6.28 -22.95 -27.50
C GLU A 587 -6.22 -24.36 -26.88
N LEU A 588 -5.01 -24.92 -26.84
CA LEU A 588 -4.68 -26.13 -26.09
C LEU A 588 -3.62 -25.77 -25.07
N ASN A 589 -3.83 -26.16 -23.81
CA ASN A 589 -2.92 -25.88 -22.70
C ASN A 589 -2.45 -27.20 -22.08
N GLY A 590 -1.18 -27.30 -21.71
CA GLY A 590 -0.58 -28.49 -21.11
C GLY A 590 -0.74 -28.56 -19.59
N VAL A 591 0.31 -29.05 -18.92
CA VAL A 591 0.27 -29.46 -17.50
C VAL A 591 0.02 -28.32 -16.52
N THR A 592 0.27 -27.07 -16.91
CA THR A 592 0.05 -25.89 -16.04
C THR A 592 -1.37 -25.35 -16.09
N SER A 593 -2.19 -25.84 -17.01
CA SER A 593 -3.60 -25.51 -17.00
C SER A 593 -4.28 -26.04 -15.73
N GLU A 594 -5.23 -25.27 -15.22
CA GLU A 594 -6.04 -25.65 -14.06
C GLU A 594 -7.44 -26.06 -14.51
N ALA A 595 -8.06 -26.96 -13.76
CA ALA A 595 -9.49 -27.23 -13.81
C ALA A 595 -10.25 -25.98 -13.32
N THR A 596 -10.52 -25.07 -14.26
CA THR A 596 -10.98 -23.71 -13.96
C THR A 596 -12.39 -23.60 -13.38
N HIS A 597 -13.17 -24.70 -13.37
CA HIS A 597 -14.49 -24.74 -12.73
C HIS A 597 -14.41 -24.46 -11.23
N ILE A 598 -13.23 -24.66 -10.63
CA ILE A 598 -13.00 -24.33 -9.22
C ILE A 598 -13.31 -22.86 -8.93
N TYR A 599 -13.15 -21.95 -9.90
CA TYR A 599 -13.41 -20.52 -9.72
C TYR A 599 -14.91 -20.15 -9.75
N ASP A 600 -15.82 -21.13 -9.84
CA ASP A 600 -17.26 -20.88 -9.65
C ASP A 600 -17.52 -20.24 -8.27
N PRO A 601 -18.30 -19.16 -8.18
CA PRO A 601 -18.64 -18.50 -6.92
C PRO A 601 -19.27 -19.40 -5.85
N ASN A 602 -19.87 -20.53 -6.25
CA ASN A 602 -20.49 -21.51 -5.38
C ASN A 602 -19.53 -22.62 -4.94
N THR A 603 -18.32 -22.69 -5.50
CA THR A 603 -17.32 -23.70 -5.14
C THR A 603 -16.68 -23.37 -3.79
N SER A 604 -16.65 -24.36 -2.90
CA SER A 604 -15.97 -24.22 -1.60
C SER A 604 -14.44 -24.27 -1.74
N LEU A 605 -13.73 -23.60 -0.83
CA LEU A 605 -12.26 -23.61 -0.82
C LEU A 605 -11.70 -25.05 -0.70
N TRP A 606 -12.34 -25.91 0.07
CA TRP A 606 -11.93 -27.30 0.22
C TRP A 606 -12.12 -28.10 -1.07
N THR A 607 -13.23 -27.90 -1.77
CA THR A 607 -13.47 -28.50 -3.08
C THR A 607 -12.40 -28.07 -4.08
N ALA A 608 -12.07 -26.77 -4.13
CA ALA A 608 -11.02 -26.25 -5.01
C ALA A 608 -9.65 -26.90 -4.74
N TYR A 609 -9.25 -27.01 -3.46
CA TYR A 609 -8.00 -27.70 -3.12
C TYR A 609 -8.03 -29.19 -3.47
N ARG A 610 -9.13 -29.88 -3.19
CA ARG A 610 -9.29 -31.29 -3.53
C ARG A 610 -9.13 -31.51 -5.04
N THR A 611 -9.82 -30.71 -5.86
CA THR A 611 -9.72 -30.77 -7.33
C THR A 611 -8.28 -30.54 -7.79
N LEU A 612 -7.60 -29.52 -7.28
CA LEU A 612 -6.21 -29.25 -7.65
C LEU A 612 -5.26 -30.36 -7.19
N PHE A 613 -5.47 -30.95 -6.02
CA PHE A 613 -4.66 -32.06 -5.53
C PHE A 613 -4.85 -33.31 -6.40
N GLU A 614 -6.10 -33.67 -6.72
CA GLU A 614 -6.42 -34.78 -7.62
C GLU A 614 -5.81 -34.56 -9.02
N GLN A 615 -5.92 -33.33 -9.55
CA GLN A 615 -5.33 -32.93 -10.82
C GLN A 615 -3.79 -33.11 -10.82
N TRP A 616 -3.09 -32.62 -9.78
CA TRP A 616 -1.64 -32.74 -9.70
C TRP A 616 -1.18 -34.17 -9.49
N ASP A 617 -1.87 -34.98 -8.68
CA ASP A 617 -1.53 -36.40 -8.51
C ASP A 617 -1.67 -37.15 -9.85
N LEU A 618 -2.71 -36.83 -10.63
CA LEU A 618 -2.92 -37.39 -11.96
C LEU A 618 -1.80 -36.99 -12.94
N ALA A 619 -1.39 -35.72 -12.97
CA ALA A 619 -0.28 -35.25 -13.79
C ALA A 619 1.04 -35.97 -13.46
N PHE A 620 1.33 -36.17 -12.16
CA PHE A 620 2.50 -36.93 -11.70
C PHE A 620 2.41 -38.41 -12.07
N ALA A 621 1.22 -39.02 -11.96
CA ALA A 621 0.99 -40.42 -12.35
C ALA A 621 1.22 -40.65 -13.85
N ILE A 622 0.62 -39.81 -14.70
CA ILE A 622 0.81 -39.84 -16.16
C ILE A 622 2.28 -39.63 -16.51
N GLY A 623 2.94 -38.65 -15.90
CA GLY A 623 4.37 -38.40 -16.08
C GLY A 623 5.23 -39.62 -15.75
N LYS A 624 4.93 -40.33 -14.65
CA LYS A 624 5.63 -41.56 -14.26
C LYS A 624 5.48 -42.67 -15.30
N GLU A 625 4.26 -42.88 -15.81
CA GLU A 625 4.00 -43.89 -16.84
C GLU A 625 4.72 -43.55 -18.16
N ASN A 626 4.71 -42.29 -18.57
CA ASN A 626 5.43 -41.84 -19.75
C ASN A 626 6.94 -41.97 -19.62
N VAL A 627 7.51 -41.68 -18.45
CA VAL A 627 8.94 -41.91 -18.17
C VAL A 627 9.28 -43.40 -18.21
N ALA A 628 8.42 -44.27 -17.68
CA ALA A 628 8.60 -45.72 -17.78
C ALA A 628 8.58 -46.22 -19.24
N ARG A 629 7.98 -45.45 -20.15
CA ARG A 629 7.96 -45.68 -21.61
C ARG A 629 9.07 -44.96 -22.39
N GLY A 630 10.02 -44.33 -21.69
CA GLY A 630 11.19 -43.68 -22.30
C GLY A 630 11.07 -42.17 -22.52
N SER A 631 10.01 -41.52 -22.02
CA SER A 631 9.87 -40.06 -22.10
C SER A 631 10.87 -39.34 -21.20
N LYS A 632 11.33 -38.15 -21.62
CA LYS A 632 12.28 -37.34 -20.86
C LYS A 632 11.57 -36.43 -19.86
N VAL A 633 12.22 -36.20 -18.72
CA VAL A 633 11.81 -35.21 -17.72
C VAL A 633 12.59 -33.91 -17.98
N ALA A 634 11.94 -32.75 -17.83
CA ALA A 634 12.60 -31.47 -17.98
C ALA A 634 13.63 -31.23 -16.86
N GLY A 635 14.73 -30.55 -17.19
CA GLY A 635 15.74 -30.15 -16.20
C GLY A 635 15.20 -29.08 -15.25
N PHE A 636 15.39 -29.27 -13.93
CA PHE A 636 14.93 -28.31 -12.92
C PHE A 636 15.52 -26.90 -13.14
N LEU A 637 16.83 -26.80 -13.44
CA LEU A 637 17.48 -25.52 -13.68
C LEU A 637 16.98 -24.83 -14.95
N ASP A 638 16.62 -25.60 -15.98
CA ASP A 638 16.08 -25.06 -17.23
C ASP A 638 14.67 -24.51 -17.01
N ALA A 639 13.84 -25.23 -16.24
CA ALA A 639 12.52 -24.77 -15.83
C ALA A 639 12.58 -23.47 -15.00
N VAL A 640 13.51 -23.39 -14.04
CA VAL A 640 13.72 -22.16 -13.25
C VAL A 640 14.18 -21.00 -14.13
N ARG A 641 15.15 -21.21 -15.03
CA ARG A 641 15.62 -20.17 -15.97
C ARG A 641 14.49 -19.65 -16.87
N LEU A 642 13.65 -20.55 -17.36
CA LEU A 642 12.48 -20.20 -18.19
C LEU A 642 11.47 -19.35 -17.40
N ILE A 643 11.13 -19.72 -16.16
CA ILE A 643 10.22 -18.93 -15.30
C ILE A 643 10.76 -17.50 -15.08
N PHE A 644 12.06 -17.35 -14.81
CA PHE A 644 12.66 -16.03 -14.62
C PHE A 644 12.69 -15.21 -15.91
N ARG A 645 12.89 -15.83 -17.08
CA ARG A 645 12.87 -15.14 -18.37
C ARG A 645 11.49 -14.56 -18.70
N PHE A 646 10.41 -15.27 -18.37
CA PHE A 646 9.03 -14.81 -18.62
C PHE A 646 8.50 -13.83 -17.57
N LYS A 647 8.97 -13.87 -16.32
CA LYS A 647 8.59 -12.89 -15.28
C LYS A 647 9.19 -11.48 -15.47
N ILE A 648 10.15 -11.30 -16.37
CA ILE A 648 10.90 -10.05 -16.56
C ILE A 648 10.34 -9.19 -17.72
N GLN A 649 9.25 -9.55 -18.39
CA GLN A 649 8.50 -8.57 -19.17
C GLN A 649 7.63 -7.75 -18.21
N PRO A 650 7.95 -6.47 -17.94
CA PRO A 650 7.08 -5.62 -17.14
C PRO A 650 5.76 -5.46 -17.86
N ASP A 651 4.66 -5.29 -17.11
CA ASP A 651 3.34 -4.86 -17.61
C ASP A 651 3.53 -3.72 -18.64
N SER A 652 3.58 -4.07 -19.93
CA SER A 652 3.52 -3.09 -21.00
C SER A 652 2.09 -2.54 -21.02
N LYS A 653 1.99 -1.30 -21.50
CA LYS A 653 0.85 -0.37 -21.37
C LYS A 653 -0.54 -1.02 -21.21
N PRO A 654 -1.43 -0.44 -20.38
CA PRO A 654 -2.80 -0.94 -20.28
C PRO A 654 -3.46 -0.95 -21.66
N ASP A 655 -4.03 -2.09 -22.05
CA ASP A 655 -4.90 -2.24 -23.21
C ASP A 655 -5.86 -1.05 -23.25
N THR A 656 -5.64 -0.15 -24.20
CA THR A 656 -6.61 0.88 -24.58
C THR A 656 -7.78 0.10 -25.18
N ALA A 657 -8.92 0.08 -24.48
CA ALA A 657 -10.14 -0.39 -25.08
C ALA A 657 -10.37 0.41 -26.37
N ALA A 658 -10.44 -0.29 -27.51
CA ALA A 658 -10.96 0.32 -28.72
C ALA A 658 -12.33 0.95 -28.38
N PRO A 659 -12.66 2.14 -28.91
CA PRO A 659 -13.90 2.83 -28.59
C PRO A 659 -15.08 1.89 -28.82
N ALA A 660 -15.99 1.85 -27.84
CA ALA A 660 -17.22 1.07 -27.93
C ALA A 660 -17.96 1.41 -29.22
N ARG A 661 -18.57 0.37 -29.82
CA ARG A 661 -19.49 0.48 -30.96
C ARG A 661 -20.44 1.66 -30.74
N ALA A 662 -20.42 2.61 -31.67
CA ALA A 662 -21.41 3.67 -31.77
C ALA A 662 -22.74 3.11 -32.30
#